data_AF-A0A815CPK3-F1
#
_entry.id   AF-A0A815CPK3-F1
#
_cell.length_a   1.000
_cell.length_b   1.000
_cell.length_c   1.000
_cell.angle_alpha   90.00
_cell.angle_beta   90.00
_cell.angle_gamma   90.00
#
_symmetry.space_group_name_H-M   'P 1'
#
loop_
_entity.id
_entity.type
_entity.pdbx_description
1 polymer ?
#
loop_
_entity_poly.entity_id
_entity_poly.type
_entity_poly.pdbx_seq_one_letter_code
_entity_poly.pdbx_strand_id
1 'polypeptide(L)'
;MISISFNRIDPLFMYTQLLKEALLEIEDDDTKSIKELVDYCRLHSDAAEKTLEKIEKEYCNHTSIWWYTGPYFIYSMLNRGLRLMDVDIIMKLGFFIRHLHNHITQLHREQQSSKVAMPSKFQVFRGQGLSMEAFEKMKKTKGGLMSFNNFLSTSRNREISFETYAQSAALDTNSVGILFVMNIDTAICTASSTPFINVKNVGFYDDQEEEILFSTHTIFRIDHIERIEDKHTDRFWQVNLTLTGNQDNDFNKLTAHLREELDVVGTGWSRLGQILIKLGEPAKAEHLYQLLLEKASSDGDKAQYNSQLGSVYQSIGEYSKAITFYERAIYMHKKMSPPSQLNLAASYGNIGSVYNNMGEYSKALSSYEPLLEIQKIAVPPNHPSLAASYHNIGLVYYNMGEYSKALSLYEQSLEIRKIALPSNHPDFAQSYNNIGLVYNNMGEYSKALSSYERALEIEKIALPLNHPNLAAPHHNIGLVYYNMGEYSKALSSYERALEIEKKALLPTHPDLAASYNSIGVVYNKMGEYSKALSSHERSLEIRKIALPSNHPDLAQSYNNIGNVYYNMGEHSKALSYYEKALDIDKKVLPPNHPSLASSYHNIGLVYKNMGEYSKALSSYERSLEIRKKALPPNHPDMASSYNNIGMVCDNMGEYSKALSSYERALEIKRIALPPNHPDLAASYLNIGSVYYNLGEYSKALTSYERSLEIKKIAYPPNHPDMASSYNNIGAVYDDMGEYSKALSSYERSLEIQKIALPSNHPDLAGSYNNIGLVYYNMGEYSKALSSYERSLEIKKIALPPNHPDLAASYNNIGMVYDKMGEYSKALSYYEKALQIKKIALPPAHPSTARTERNIELLKKKM
;
A
#
# COMPACT_ATOMS: atom_id res chain seq x y z
N MET A 1 -20.41 -20.10 -23.79
CA MET A 1 -20.65 -19.28 -22.58
C MET A 1 -20.65 -17.82 -23.00
N ILE A 2 -21.79 -17.14 -22.90
CA ILE A 2 -21.92 -15.72 -23.26
C ILE A 2 -21.28 -14.90 -22.14
N SER A 3 -20.26 -14.11 -22.46
CA SER A 3 -19.54 -13.26 -21.49
C SER A 3 -20.44 -12.13 -21.00
N ILE A 4 -20.63 -12.03 -19.68
CA ILE A 4 -21.39 -10.95 -19.04
C ILE A 4 -20.51 -9.69 -18.95
N SER A 5 -21.06 -8.54 -19.32
CA SER A 5 -20.39 -7.25 -19.19
C SER A 5 -20.66 -6.64 -17.81
N PHE A 6 -19.89 -7.07 -16.80
CA PHE A 6 -19.89 -6.49 -15.45
C PHE A 6 -19.37 -5.03 -15.40
N ASN A 7 -18.97 -4.45 -16.55
CA ASN A 7 -18.55 -3.05 -16.66
C ASN A 7 -19.65 -2.01 -16.39
N ARG A 8 -20.92 -2.45 -16.25
CA ARG A 8 -22.08 -1.56 -16.14
C ARG A 8 -22.72 -1.53 -14.74
N ILE A 9 -22.19 -2.26 -13.77
CA ILE A 9 -22.79 -2.40 -12.44
C ILE A 9 -21.83 -1.82 -11.39
N ASP A 10 -22.33 -0.89 -10.58
CA ASP A 10 -21.57 -0.23 -9.52
C ASP A 10 -21.51 -1.15 -8.27
N PRO A 11 -20.34 -1.67 -7.85
CA PRO A 11 -20.25 -2.59 -6.72
C PRO A 11 -20.71 -1.98 -5.40
N LEU A 12 -20.57 -0.65 -5.26
CA LEU A 12 -21.01 0.14 -4.10
C LEU A 12 -22.49 -0.05 -3.77
N PHE A 13 -23.32 -0.35 -4.78
CA PHE A 13 -24.73 -0.60 -4.56
C PHE A 13 -24.97 -1.83 -3.66
N MET A 14 -24.15 -2.85 -3.77
CA MET A 14 -24.52 -4.15 -3.22
C MET A 14 -24.28 -4.27 -1.72
N TYR A 15 -23.38 -3.45 -1.16
CA TYR A 15 -23.24 -3.31 0.29
C TYR A 15 -24.54 -2.85 0.96
N THR A 16 -25.43 -2.15 0.23
CA THR A 16 -26.72 -1.73 0.79
C THR A 16 -27.76 -2.84 0.82
N GLN A 17 -27.64 -3.87 -0.04
CA GLN A 17 -28.48 -5.08 0.06
C GLN A 17 -28.17 -5.80 1.36
N LEU A 18 -26.88 -5.95 1.65
CA LEU A 18 -26.37 -6.68 2.80
C LEU A 18 -26.61 -5.88 4.08
N LEU A 19 -26.51 -4.55 3.99
CA LEU A 19 -26.99 -3.63 5.02
C LEU A 19 -28.48 -3.83 5.30
N LYS A 20 -29.33 -3.86 4.27
CA LYS A 20 -30.77 -4.12 4.44
C LYS A 20 -31.02 -5.47 5.09
N GLU A 21 -30.40 -6.54 4.60
CA GLU A 21 -30.51 -7.88 5.18
C GLU A 21 -30.13 -7.87 6.66
N ALA A 22 -28.97 -7.28 6.98
CA ALA A 22 -28.52 -7.13 8.35
C ALA A 22 -29.52 -6.35 9.21
N LEU A 23 -30.09 -5.26 8.69
CA LEU A 23 -31.07 -4.45 9.43
C LEU A 23 -32.39 -5.18 9.67
N LEU A 24 -32.81 -6.05 8.74
CA LEU A 24 -34.06 -6.81 8.84
C LEU A 24 -33.95 -8.01 9.79
N GLU A 25 -32.75 -8.53 10.02
CA GLU A 25 -32.48 -9.60 11.00
C GLU A 25 -32.52 -9.12 12.46
N ILE A 26 -32.60 -7.81 12.71
CA ILE A 26 -32.53 -7.26 14.06
C ILE A 26 -33.86 -7.50 14.80
N GLU A 27 -33.76 -8.21 15.93
CA GLU A 27 -34.87 -8.45 16.85
C GLU A 27 -34.77 -7.58 18.10
N ASP A 28 -35.34 -6.37 18.04
CA ASP A 28 -35.44 -5.47 19.19
C ASP A 28 -36.83 -5.52 19.85
N ASP A 29 -36.88 -5.24 21.17
CA ASP A 29 -38.11 -4.94 21.91
C ASP A 29 -38.63 -3.56 21.48
N ASP A 30 -39.72 -3.55 20.72
CA ASP A 30 -40.28 -2.33 20.13
C ASP A 30 -40.65 -1.28 21.18
N THR A 31 -41.16 -1.69 22.35
CA THR A 31 -41.58 -0.74 23.39
C THR A 31 -40.37 -0.01 23.96
N LYS A 32 -39.29 -0.76 24.21
CA LYS A 32 -38.02 -0.21 24.66
C LYS A 32 -37.38 0.67 23.58
N SER A 33 -37.41 0.23 22.33
CA SER A 33 -36.81 0.95 21.19
C SER A 33 -37.52 2.26 20.89
N ILE A 34 -38.85 2.31 20.97
CA ILE A 34 -39.63 3.56 20.84
C ILE A 34 -39.21 4.55 21.94
N LYS A 35 -39.08 4.08 23.18
CA LYS A 35 -38.63 4.95 24.28
C LYS A 35 -37.20 5.46 24.07
N GLU A 36 -36.28 4.58 23.68
CA GLU A 36 -34.90 4.96 23.36
C GLU A 36 -34.82 5.97 22.21
N LEU A 37 -35.69 5.86 21.21
CA LEU A 37 -35.81 6.81 20.10
C LEU A 37 -36.29 8.18 20.61
N VAL A 38 -37.36 8.21 21.41
CA VAL A 38 -37.92 9.44 21.96
C VAL A 38 -36.89 10.17 22.83
N ASP A 39 -36.22 9.45 23.73
CA ASP A 39 -35.19 10.02 24.60
C ASP A 39 -33.98 10.54 23.80
N TYR A 40 -33.58 9.82 22.75
CA TYR A 40 -32.54 10.29 21.83
C TYR A 40 -32.93 11.60 21.14
N CYS A 41 -34.17 11.69 20.64
CA CYS A 41 -34.67 12.89 19.97
C CYS A 41 -34.81 14.09 20.91
N ARG A 42 -35.22 13.90 22.18
CA ARG A 42 -35.22 14.98 23.19
C ARG A 42 -33.84 15.61 23.38
N LEU A 43 -32.78 14.82 23.21
CA LEU A 43 -31.40 15.25 23.43
C LEU A 43 -30.70 15.79 22.17
N HIS A 44 -31.11 15.35 20.98
CA HIS A 44 -30.34 15.56 19.73
C HIS A 44 -31.13 16.15 18.56
N SER A 45 -32.40 16.52 18.75
CA SER A 45 -33.28 17.03 17.69
C SER A 45 -34.09 18.23 18.16
N ASP A 46 -34.38 19.17 17.25
CA ASP A 46 -35.34 20.26 17.46
C ASP A 46 -36.81 19.79 17.36
N ALA A 47 -37.06 18.48 17.48
CA ALA A 47 -38.41 17.93 17.42
C ALA A 47 -39.26 18.51 18.56
N ALA A 48 -40.44 19.05 18.22
CA ALA A 48 -41.34 19.61 19.22
C ALA A 48 -41.76 18.53 20.23
N GLU A 49 -41.71 18.84 21.54
CA GLU A 49 -42.03 17.89 22.62
C GLU A 49 -43.41 17.24 22.44
N LYS A 50 -44.39 18.01 21.92
CA LYS A 50 -45.73 17.49 21.59
C LYS A 50 -45.70 16.34 20.56
N THR A 51 -44.79 16.40 19.60
CA THR A 51 -44.60 15.35 18.59
C THR A 51 -43.94 14.12 19.20
N LEU A 52 -43.00 14.32 20.13
CA LEU A 52 -42.30 13.24 20.82
C LEU A 52 -43.24 12.47 21.76
N GLU A 53 -44.05 13.19 22.56
CA GLU A 53 -45.09 12.57 23.40
C GLU A 53 -46.12 11.79 22.58
N LYS A 54 -46.46 12.29 21.39
CA LYS A 54 -47.40 11.62 20.49
C LYS A 54 -46.83 10.30 19.97
N ILE A 55 -45.55 10.27 19.57
CA ILE A 55 -44.88 9.02 19.17
C ILE A 55 -44.85 8.06 20.36
N GLU A 56 -44.47 8.52 21.55
CA GLU A 56 -44.36 7.69 22.75
C GLU A 56 -45.69 7.01 23.13
N LYS A 57 -46.82 7.71 22.99
CA LYS A 57 -48.15 7.23 23.40
C LYS A 57 -48.94 6.53 22.28
N GLU A 58 -48.78 6.98 21.04
CA GLU A 58 -49.66 6.63 19.92
C GLU A 58 -48.95 5.86 18.80
N TYR A 59 -47.65 5.53 18.92
CA TYR A 59 -46.94 4.83 17.85
C TYR A 59 -47.68 3.57 17.37
N CYS A 60 -48.13 2.73 18.30
CA CYS A 60 -48.86 1.48 18.01
C CYS A 60 -50.29 1.71 17.45
N ASN A 61 -50.83 2.92 17.56
CA ASN A 61 -52.17 3.25 17.06
C ASN A 61 -52.17 3.52 15.54
N HIS A 62 -51.00 3.80 14.97
CA HIS A 62 -50.84 4.14 13.56
C HIS A 62 -49.84 3.19 12.88
N THR A 63 -49.93 3.08 11.56
CA THR A 63 -49.02 2.24 10.80
C THR A 63 -47.64 2.89 10.63
N SER A 64 -46.61 2.08 10.39
CA SER A 64 -45.26 2.59 10.07
C SER A 64 -45.23 3.49 8.84
N ILE A 65 -46.09 3.23 7.84
CA ILE A 65 -46.22 4.03 6.62
C ILE A 65 -46.84 5.41 6.94
N TRP A 66 -47.85 5.45 7.81
CA TRP A 66 -48.45 6.69 8.27
C TRP A 66 -47.42 7.59 8.97
N TRP A 67 -46.59 7.01 9.84
CA TRP A 67 -45.50 7.75 10.50
C TRP A 67 -44.42 8.22 9.52
N TYR A 68 -44.11 7.41 8.50
CA TYR A 68 -43.10 7.75 7.50
C TYR A 68 -43.54 8.87 6.55
N THR A 69 -44.83 8.90 6.18
CA THR A 69 -45.39 9.87 5.22
C THR A 69 -45.87 11.15 5.89
N GLY A 70 -45.99 11.19 7.22
CA GLY A 70 -46.41 12.39 7.94
C GLY A 70 -45.33 13.48 8.03
N PRO A 71 -45.72 14.72 8.38
CA PRO A 71 -44.82 15.87 8.53
C PRO A 71 -44.00 15.80 9.83
N TYR A 72 -43.42 14.64 10.13
CA TYR A 72 -42.62 14.36 11.32
C TYR A 72 -41.14 14.22 10.97
N PHE A 73 -40.28 14.30 11.98
CA PHE A 73 -38.82 14.18 11.79
C PHE A 73 -38.37 12.76 11.37
N ILE A 74 -39.22 11.74 11.48
CA ILE A 74 -38.87 10.34 11.21
C ILE A 74 -38.36 10.17 9.77
N TYR A 75 -39.04 10.76 8.78
CA TYR A 75 -38.62 10.70 7.38
C TYR A 75 -37.23 11.29 7.16
N SER A 76 -37.00 12.51 7.66
CA SER A 76 -35.75 13.25 7.44
C SER A 76 -34.59 12.61 8.19
N MET A 77 -34.85 12.17 9.42
CA MET A 77 -33.87 11.50 10.27
C MET A 77 -33.48 10.13 9.71
N LEU A 78 -34.46 9.31 9.29
CA LEU A 78 -34.17 8.02 8.67
C LEU A 78 -33.36 8.15 7.38
N ASN A 79 -33.74 9.09 6.51
CA ASN A 79 -33.02 9.34 5.27
C ASN A 79 -31.60 9.84 5.51
N ARG A 80 -31.40 10.70 6.52
CA ARG A 80 -30.06 11.14 6.95
C ARG A 80 -29.25 9.96 7.49
N GLY A 81 -29.84 9.13 8.34
CA GLY A 81 -29.19 7.97 8.96
C GLY A 81 -28.66 6.99 7.93
N LEU A 82 -29.52 6.54 7.01
CA LEU A 82 -29.13 5.61 5.96
C LEU A 82 -28.15 6.23 4.94
N ARG A 83 -28.28 7.54 4.64
CA ARG A 83 -27.39 8.22 3.67
C ARG A 83 -25.98 8.43 4.21
N LEU A 84 -25.85 8.78 5.50
CA LEU A 84 -24.56 9.08 6.14
C LEU A 84 -23.97 7.87 6.87
N MET A 85 -24.70 6.75 6.90
CA MET A 85 -24.40 5.60 7.75
C MET A 85 -24.24 6.02 9.22
N ASP A 86 -25.12 6.90 9.69
CA ASP A 86 -25.10 7.41 11.06
C ASP A 86 -25.55 6.29 12.02
N VAL A 87 -24.59 5.73 12.74
CA VAL A 87 -24.78 4.53 13.57
C VAL A 87 -25.83 4.78 14.66
N ASP A 88 -25.82 5.95 15.30
CA ASP A 88 -26.76 6.25 16.38
C ASP A 88 -28.19 6.31 15.85
N ILE A 89 -28.40 7.03 14.74
CA ILE A 89 -29.71 7.13 14.11
C ILE A 89 -30.19 5.77 13.63
N ILE A 90 -29.32 4.99 12.96
CA ILE A 90 -29.67 3.65 12.47
C ILE A 90 -30.03 2.74 13.64
N MET A 91 -29.29 2.76 14.75
CA MET A 91 -29.61 2.00 15.95
C MET A 91 -30.94 2.40 16.57
N LYS A 92 -31.26 3.70 16.65
CA LYS A 92 -32.54 4.17 17.22
C LYS A 92 -33.73 3.90 16.31
N LEU A 93 -33.54 3.87 14.99
CA LEU A 93 -34.60 3.64 14.01
C LEU A 93 -34.61 2.21 13.45
N GLY A 94 -33.77 1.29 13.93
CA GLY A 94 -33.67 -0.08 13.43
C GLY A 94 -35.02 -0.81 13.43
N PHE A 95 -35.73 -0.74 14.56
CA PHE A 95 -37.09 -1.28 14.69
C PHE A 95 -38.07 -0.66 13.67
N PHE A 96 -37.97 0.66 13.44
CA PHE A 96 -38.83 1.37 12.51
C PHE A 96 -38.56 0.97 11.05
N ILE A 97 -37.29 0.78 10.68
CA ILE A 97 -36.89 0.30 9.35
C ILE A 97 -37.50 -1.08 9.09
N ARG A 98 -37.41 -1.98 10.07
CA ARG A 98 -38.01 -3.31 10.02
C ARG A 98 -39.54 -3.24 9.89
N HIS A 99 -40.20 -2.43 10.72
CA HIS A 99 -41.66 -2.25 10.67
C HIS A 99 -42.14 -1.67 9.35
N LEU A 100 -41.43 -0.68 8.82
CA LEU A 100 -41.77 -0.07 7.55
C LEU A 100 -41.57 -1.07 6.40
N HIS A 101 -40.46 -1.82 6.39
CA HIS A 101 -40.22 -2.85 5.39
C HIS A 101 -41.26 -3.96 5.42
N ASN A 102 -41.54 -4.51 6.61
CA ASN A 102 -42.48 -5.62 6.79
C ASN A 102 -43.90 -5.21 6.45
N HIS A 103 -44.31 -3.99 6.84
CA HIS A 103 -45.64 -3.49 6.55
C HIS A 103 -45.84 -3.21 5.04
N ILE A 104 -44.85 -2.61 4.37
CA ILE A 104 -44.87 -2.48 2.90
C ILE A 104 -44.98 -3.87 2.25
N THR A 105 -44.23 -4.86 2.74
CA THR A 105 -44.24 -6.23 2.20
C THR A 105 -45.58 -6.93 2.41
N GLN A 106 -46.19 -6.76 3.58
CA GLN A 106 -47.51 -7.30 3.89
C GLN A 106 -48.57 -6.71 2.95
N LEU A 107 -48.67 -5.37 2.91
CA LEU A 107 -49.66 -4.69 2.09
C LEU A 107 -49.43 -4.94 0.59
N HIS A 108 -48.18 -5.10 0.16
CA HIS A 108 -47.85 -5.48 -1.21
C HIS A 108 -48.51 -6.83 -1.59
N ARG A 109 -48.45 -7.84 -0.71
CA ARG A 109 -49.11 -9.14 -0.93
C ARG A 109 -50.62 -9.01 -0.94
N GLU A 110 -51.18 -8.22 -0.03
CA GLU A 110 -52.62 -7.96 0.03
C GLU A 110 -53.12 -7.29 -1.26
N GLN A 111 -52.40 -6.26 -1.75
CA GLN A 111 -52.68 -5.55 -3.01
C GLN A 111 -52.68 -6.49 -4.22
N GLN A 112 -51.79 -7.50 -4.24
CA GLN A 112 -51.75 -8.51 -5.31
C GLN A 112 -52.92 -9.51 -5.26
N SER A 113 -53.42 -9.80 -4.06
CA SER A 113 -54.53 -10.74 -3.84
C SER A 113 -55.92 -10.12 -3.96
N SER A 114 -56.01 -8.78 -3.94
CA SER A 114 -57.28 -8.04 -3.96
C SER A 114 -57.95 -8.06 -5.35
N LYS A 115 -59.30 -7.97 -5.38
CA LYS A 115 -60.10 -7.86 -6.62
C LYS A 115 -59.92 -6.51 -7.34
N VAL A 116 -59.31 -5.51 -6.71
CA VAL A 116 -58.95 -4.23 -7.33
C VAL A 116 -57.50 -4.36 -7.79
N ALA A 117 -57.33 -5.00 -8.95
CA ALA A 117 -56.01 -5.27 -9.51
C ALA A 117 -55.33 -3.97 -9.95
N MET A 118 -54.14 -3.71 -9.44
CA MET A 118 -53.22 -2.73 -10.04
C MET A 118 -52.98 -3.08 -11.52
N PRO A 119 -52.74 -2.08 -12.39
CA PRO A 119 -52.41 -2.36 -13.78
C PRO A 119 -51.17 -3.26 -13.87
N SER A 120 -51.19 -4.21 -14.79
CA SER A 120 -50.06 -5.13 -15.00
C SER A 120 -48.74 -4.41 -15.30
N LYS A 121 -48.83 -3.22 -15.91
CA LYS A 121 -47.72 -2.30 -16.13
C LYS A 121 -48.15 -0.87 -15.84
N PHE A 122 -47.33 -0.13 -15.11
CA PHE A 122 -47.58 1.27 -14.83
C PHE A 122 -46.28 2.06 -14.69
N GLN A 123 -46.37 3.40 -14.76
CA GLN A 123 -45.24 4.31 -14.61
C GLN A 123 -45.35 5.11 -13.32
N VAL A 124 -44.20 5.37 -12.71
CA VAL A 124 -44.04 6.30 -11.60
C VAL A 124 -42.87 7.23 -11.89
N PHE A 125 -42.89 8.40 -11.27
CA PHE A 125 -41.98 9.49 -11.54
C PHE A 125 -41.29 9.92 -10.25
N ARG A 126 -40.03 10.35 -10.38
CA ARG A 126 -39.27 10.98 -9.30
C ARG A 126 -38.34 12.04 -9.84
N GLY A 127 -38.42 13.25 -9.29
CA GLY A 127 -37.45 14.31 -9.55
C GLY A 127 -36.32 14.33 -8.55
N GLN A 128 -35.10 14.59 -9.01
CA GLN A 128 -33.90 14.61 -8.16
C GLN A 128 -32.76 15.38 -8.82
N GLY A 129 -31.92 16.04 -8.03
CA GLY A 129 -30.64 16.56 -8.49
C GLY A 129 -29.53 15.51 -8.46
N LEU A 130 -28.67 15.52 -9.47
CA LEU A 130 -27.40 14.76 -9.46
C LEU A 130 -26.22 15.70 -9.67
N SER A 131 -25.08 15.45 -9.03
CA SER A 131 -23.85 16.15 -9.41
C SER A 131 -23.45 15.80 -10.84
N MET A 132 -22.74 16.69 -11.52
CA MET A 132 -22.29 16.45 -12.88
C MET A 132 -21.46 15.16 -13.01
N GLU A 133 -20.61 14.87 -12.02
CA GLU A 133 -19.83 13.63 -11.98
C GLU A 133 -20.71 12.38 -11.88
N ALA A 134 -21.68 12.37 -10.97
CA ALA A 134 -22.61 11.25 -10.80
C ALA A 134 -23.46 11.03 -12.05
N PHE A 135 -23.85 12.11 -12.73
CA PHE A 135 -24.61 12.06 -13.96
C PHE A 135 -23.79 11.49 -15.14
N GLU A 136 -22.54 11.92 -15.30
CA GLU A 136 -21.66 11.37 -16.33
C GLU A 136 -21.32 9.89 -16.07
N LYS A 137 -21.22 9.48 -14.80
CA LYS A 137 -21.14 8.05 -14.45
C LYS A 137 -22.40 7.29 -14.89
N MET A 138 -23.58 7.83 -14.60
CA MET A 138 -24.88 7.24 -14.99
C MET A 138 -25.02 7.08 -16.51
N LYS A 139 -24.58 8.08 -17.30
CA LYS A 139 -24.55 7.98 -18.77
C LYS A 139 -23.70 6.82 -19.27
N LYS A 140 -22.52 6.62 -18.67
CA LYS A 140 -21.60 5.53 -19.04
C LYS A 140 -22.15 4.14 -18.67
N THR A 141 -23.04 4.06 -17.68
CA THR A 141 -23.65 2.81 -17.21
C THR A 141 -25.01 2.51 -17.86
N LYS A 142 -25.36 3.12 -19.00
CA LYS A 142 -26.59 2.80 -19.75
C LYS A 142 -26.71 1.29 -20.02
N GLY A 143 -27.88 0.73 -19.75
CA GLY A 143 -28.16 -0.71 -19.78
C GLY A 143 -27.67 -1.49 -18.55
N GLY A 144 -27.06 -0.81 -17.58
CA GLY A 144 -26.64 -1.35 -16.29
C GLY A 144 -27.72 -1.25 -15.21
N LEU A 145 -27.34 -1.54 -13.97
CA LEU A 145 -28.22 -1.50 -12.80
C LEU A 145 -28.02 -0.20 -12.01
N MET A 146 -29.11 0.38 -11.56
CA MET A 146 -29.18 1.53 -10.66
C MET A 146 -30.03 1.17 -9.45
N SER A 147 -29.74 1.85 -8.35
CA SER A 147 -30.38 1.57 -7.09
C SER A 147 -30.79 2.76 -6.28
N PHE A 148 -31.84 2.55 -5.50
CA PHE A 148 -32.23 3.43 -4.42
C PHE A 148 -32.10 2.69 -3.09
N ASN A 149 -31.16 3.16 -2.26
CA ASN A 149 -30.78 2.51 -1.00
C ASN A 149 -31.77 2.80 0.14
N ASN A 150 -32.48 3.93 0.06
CA ASN A 150 -33.51 4.32 1.02
C ASN A 150 -34.90 3.83 0.59
N PHE A 151 -35.90 4.01 1.45
CA PHE A 151 -37.31 3.87 1.08
C PHE A 151 -37.65 4.90 -0.01
N LEU A 152 -38.00 4.40 -1.19
CA LEU A 152 -38.13 5.21 -2.40
C LEU A 152 -39.58 5.64 -2.57
N SER A 153 -39.83 6.91 -2.29
CA SER A 153 -41.10 7.59 -2.58
C SER A 153 -41.13 8.06 -4.04
N THR A 154 -42.24 7.80 -4.73
CA THR A 154 -42.45 8.18 -6.14
C THR A 154 -43.90 8.63 -6.36
N SER A 155 -44.11 9.51 -7.35
CA SER A 155 -45.45 10.01 -7.69
C SER A 155 -45.97 9.37 -8.97
N ARG A 156 -47.28 9.17 -9.07
CA ARG A 156 -47.95 8.85 -10.35
C ARG A 156 -48.10 10.08 -11.25
N ASN A 157 -47.88 11.28 -10.70
CA ASN A 157 -47.91 12.53 -11.45
C ASN A 157 -46.50 12.97 -11.88
N ARG A 158 -46.29 13.03 -13.20
CA ARG A 158 -45.04 13.47 -13.82
C ARG A 158 -44.69 14.93 -13.51
N GLU A 159 -45.70 15.81 -13.53
CA GLU A 159 -45.51 17.26 -13.37
C GLU A 159 -45.02 17.60 -11.98
N ILE A 160 -45.64 17.03 -10.94
CA ILE A 160 -45.21 17.22 -9.54
C ILE A 160 -43.74 16.82 -9.37
N SER A 161 -43.35 15.66 -9.90
CA SER A 161 -41.97 15.17 -9.83
C SER A 161 -40.99 16.11 -10.55
N PHE A 162 -41.38 16.63 -11.72
CA PHE A 162 -40.52 17.49 -12.50
C PHE A 162 -40.42 18.91 -11.92
N GLU A 163 -41.55 19.59 -11.74
CA GLU A 163 -41.62 21.01 -11.37
C GLU A 163 -41.20 21.26 -9.92
N THR A 164 -41.57 20.37 -9.00
CA THR A 164 -41.26 20.56 -7.58
C THR A 164 -39.83 20.13 -7.24
N TYR A 165 -39.40 18.97 -7.76
CA TYR A 165 -38.16 18.34 -7.30
C TYR A 165 -37.02 18.43 -8.32
N ALA A 166 -37.23 18.07 -9.58
CA ALA A 166 -36.16 18.11 -10.59
C ALA A 166 -35.73 19.54 -10.94
N GLN A 167 -36.68 20.47 -11.06
CA GLN A 167 -36.40 21.88 -11.32
C GLN A 167 -35.73 22.57 -10.13
N SER A 168 -36.25 22.38 -8.92
CA SER A 168 -35.65 22.96 -7.71
C SER A 168 -34.22 22.47 -7.49
N ALA A 169 -33.91 21.22 -7.81
CA ALA A 169 -32.58 20.66 -7.60
C ALA A 169 -31.54 21.11 -8.64
N ALA A 170 -31.97 21.63 -9.80
CA ALA A 170 -31.11 22.18 -10.85
C ALA A 170 -30.72 23.66 -10.63
N LEU A 171 -31.20 24.28 -9.55
CA LEU A 171 -30.82 25.65 -9.16
C LEU A 171 -29.36 25.74 -8.69
N ASP A 172 -28.79 24.64 -8.18
CA ASP A 172 -27.35 24.53 -7.89
C ASP A 172 -26.57 24.48 -9.22
N THR A 173 -25.51 25.26 -9.37
CA THR A 173 -24.68 25.33 -10.60
C THR A 173 -23.83 24.08 -10.87
N ASN A 174 -23.66 23.21 -9.87
CA ASN A 174 -22.85 22.00 -9.98
C ASN A 174 -23.65 20.70 -10.19
N SER A 175 -24.98 20.79 -10.27
CA SER A 175 -25.89 19.66 -10.43
C SER A 175 -26.61 19.62 -11.79
N VAL A 176 -27.38 18.58 -12.06
CA VAL A 176 -28.36 18.52 -13.14
C VAL A 176 -29.68 18.03 -12.58
N GLY A 177 -30.79 18.55 -13.11
CA GLY A 177 -32.13 18.11 -12.75
C GLY A 177 -32.50 16.85 -13.52
N ILE A 178 -32.76 15.76 -12.80
CA ILE A 178 -33.14 14.47 -13.37
C ILE A 178 -34.60 14.19 -13.07
N LEU A 179 -35.34 13.81 -14.11
CA LEU A 179 -36.63 13.17 -14.00
C LEU A 179 -36.46 11.67 -14.26
N PHE A 180 -36.56 10.86 -13.21
CA PHE A 180 -36.65 9.42 -13.37
C PHE A 180 -38.07 9.03 -13.78
N VAL A 181 -38.17 8.30 -14.88
CA VAL A 181 -39.40 7.67 -15.36
C VAL A 181 -39.25 6.17 -15.16
N MET A 182 -39.93 5.63 -14.17
CA MET A 182 -39.76 4.26 -13.71
C MET A 182 -40.91 3.39 -14.19
N ASN A 183 -40.61 2.41 -15.04
CA ASN A 183 -41.54 1.42 -15.55
C ASN A 183 -41.62 0.25 -14.58
N ILE A 184 -42.82 0.01 -14.06
CA ILE A 184 -43.12 -1.06 -13.11
C ILE A 184 -43.95 -2.12 -13.83
N ASP A 185 -43.44 -3.35 -13.85
CA ASP A 185 -44.17 -4.53 -14.29
C ASP A 185 -44.51 -5.36 -13.05
N THR A 186 -45.81 -5.53 -12.76
CA THR A 186 -46.23 -6.23 -11.55
C THR A 186 -46.07 -7.74 -11.68
N ALA A 187 -45.90 -8.29 -12.88
CA ALA A 187 -45.73 -9.73 -13.10
C ALA A 187 -44.36 -10.23 -12.64
N ILE A 188 -43.33 -9.37 -12.68
CA ILE A 188 -42.00 -9.67 -12.14
C ILE A 188 -41.91 -9.43 -10.63
N CYS A 189 -42.94 -8.80 -10.04
CA CYS A 189 -42.98 -8.46 -8.63
C CYS A 189 -43.54 -9.62 -7.79
N THR A 190 -42.87 -10.79 -7.75
CA THR A 190 -43.32 -11.91 -6.89
C THR A 190 -43.01 -11.63 -5.41
N ALA A 191 -43.51 -12.44 -4.47
CA ALA A 191 -43.25 -12.32 -3.03
C ALA A 191 -41.76 -12.31 -2.60
N SER A 192 -40.83 -12.59 -3.53
CA SER A 192 -39.37 -12.54 -3.34
C SER A 192 -38.69 -11.28 -3.92
N SER A 193 -39.44 -10.38 -4.55
CA SER A 193 -38.96 -9.19 -5.27
C SER A 193 -39.16 -7.89 -4.48
N THR A 194 -38.69 -6.76 -5.02
CA THR A 194 -38.77 -5.43 -4.41
C THR A 194 -40.21 -5.01 -4.06
N PRO A 195 -40.60 -5.00 -2.77
CA PRO A 195 -41.97 -4.74 -2.38
C PRO A 195 -42.29 -3.24 -2.46
N PHE A 196 -43.52 -2.94 -2.89
CA PHE A 196 -44.02 -1.57 -3.00
C PHE A 196 -45.51 -1.51 -2.67
N ILE A 197 -46.00 -0.32 -2.31
CA ILE A 197 -47.40 -0.10 -2.00
C ILE A 197 -47.88 1.27 -2.50
N ASN A 198 -49.15 1.37 -2.88
CA ASN A 198 -49.80 2.66 -3.07
C ASN A 198 -50.24 3.20 -1.71
N VAL A 199 -49.69 4.35 -1.30
CA VAL A 199 -49.91 4.88 0.06
C VAL A 199 -51.21 5.67 0.20
N LYS A 200 -51.99 5.87 -0.87
CA LYS A 200 -53.21 6.69 -0.90
C LYS A 200 -54.19 6.44 0.26
N ASN A 201 -54.37 5.19 0.68
CA ASN A 201 -55.33 4.80 1.73
C ASN A 201 -54.67 4.45 3.08
N VAL A 202 -53.34 4.57 3.19
CA VAL A 202 -52.56 4.12 4.36
C VAL A 202 -51.53 5.14 4.86
N GLY A 203 -51.28 6.19 4.08
CA GLY A 203 -50.38 7.30 4.40
C GLY A 203 -51.06 8.38 5.24
N PHE A 204 -50.28 9.37 5.68
CA PHE A 204 -50.75 10.44 6.56
C PHE A 204 -51.71 11.42 5.87
N TYR A 205 -51.47 11.73 4.60
CA TYR A 205 -52.18 12.80 3.87
C TYR A 205 -53.49 12.35 3.22
N ASP A 206 -53.96 11.12 3.48
CA ASP A 206 -55.15 10.50 2.86
C ASP A 206 -55.17 10.67 1.32
N ASP A 207 -56.35 10.64 0.68
CA ASP A 207 -56.63 10.64 -0.77
C ASP A 207 -55.99 11.77 -1.62
N GLN A 208 -55.13 12.63 -1.05
CA GLN A 208 -54.61 13.84 -1.70
C GLN A 208 -53.55 13.59 -2.77
N GLU A 209 -52.72 12.54 -2.65
CA GLU A 209 -51.73 12.20 -3.68
C GLU A 209 -51.61 10.69 -3.91
N GLU A 210 -51.51 10.29 -5.18
CA GLU A 210 -51.25 8.90 -5.57
C GLU A 210 -49.74 8.63 -5.58
N GLU A 211 -49.20 8.38 -4.39
CA GLU A 211 -47.79 8.05 -4.16
C GLU A 211 -47.57 6.52 -4.12
N ILE A 212 -46.51 6.06 -4.78
CA ILE A 212 -46.02 4.69 -4.69
C ILE A 212 -44.74 4.68 -3.87
N LEU A 213 -44.78 3.97 -2.75
CA LEU A 213 -43.66 3.81 -1.83
C LEU A 213 -43.03 2.43 -2.02
N PHE A 214 -41.76 2.41 -2.42
CA PHE A 214 -40.96 1.19 -2.49
C PHE A 214 -40.13 1.02 -1.21
N SER A 215 -39.91 -0.23 -0.86
CA SER A 215 -39.06 -0.58 0.26
C SER A 215 -37.57 -0.33 -0.02
N THR A 216 -36.72 -0.46 1.00
CA THR A 216 -35.27 -0.25 0.85
C THR A 216 -34.65 -1.20 -0.16
N HIS A 217 -33.58 -0.75 -0.81
CA HIS A 217 -32.84 -1.48 -1.84
C HIS A 217 -33.72 -1.81 -3.07
N THR A 218 -34.23 -0.77 -3.72
CA THR A 218 -34.99 -0.90 -4.97
C THR A 218 -34.06 -0.79 -6.17
N ILE A 219 -34.16 -1.75 -7.09
CA ILE A 219 -33.24 -1.91 -8.24
C ILE A 219 -33.96 -1.63 -9.54
N PHE A 220 -33.34 -0.83 -10.38
CA PHE A 220 -33.79 -0.55 -11.72
C PHE A 220 -32.69 -0.80 -12.74
N ARG A 221 -33.07 -1.22 -13.94
CA ARG A 221 -32.21 -1.19 -15.12
C ARG A 221 -32.31 0.16 -15.79
N ILE A 222 -31.19 0.75 -16.17
CA ILE A 222 -31.14 2.04 -16.87
C ILE A 222 -31.39 1.79 -18.36
N ASP A 223 -32.56 2.17 -18.87
CA ASP A 223 -32.92 1.91 -20.26
C ASP A 223 -32.39 2.99 -21.20
N HIS A 224 -32.89 4.22 -21.01
CA HIS A 224 -32.62 5.36 -21.90
C HIS A 224 -32.38 6.61 -21.08
N ILE A 225 -31.46 7.45 -21.54
CA ILE A 225 -31.16 8.76 -20.95
C ILE A 225 -31.29 9.76 -22.08
N GLU A 226 -32.18 10.73 -21.92
CA GLU A 226 -32.49 11.73 -22.95
C GLU A 226 -32.56 13.12 -22.33
N ARG A 227 -32.21 14.13 -23.13
CA ARG A 227 -32.31 15.53 -22.70
C ARG A 227 -33.76 15.98 -22.82
N ILE A 228 -34.25 16.73 -21.84
CA ILE A 228 -35.57 17.37 -21.92
C ILE A 228 -35.39 18.69 -22.65
N GLU A 229 -35.75 18.74 -23.94
CA GLU A 229 -35.43 19.85 -24.84
C GLU A 229 -36.28 21.12 -24.65
N ASP A 230 -37.34 21.03 -23.84
CA ASP A 230 -38.46 21.98 -23.85
C ASP A 230 -38.26 23.23 -22.96
N LYS A 231 -37.08 23.45 -22.39
CA LYS A 231 -36.78 24.62 -21.52
C LYS A 231 -35.35 25.10 -21.78
N HIS A 232 -35.13 26.42 -21.85
CA HIS A 232 -33.91 27.14 -22.31
C HIS A 232 -32.56 26.86 -21.57
N THR A 233 -32.37 25.67 -20.99
CA THR A 233 -31.18 25.29 -20.22
C THR A 233 -30.83 23.82 -20.48
N ASP A 234 -29.57 23.51 -20.79
CA ASP A 234 -29.06 22.14 -21.05
C ASP A 234 -28.96 21.24 -19.79
N ARG A 235 -29.70 21.55 -18.74
CA ARG A 235 -29.50 20.99 -17.38
C ARG A 235 -30.57 20.00 -16.95
N PHE A 236 -31.55 19.70 -17.81
CA PHE A 236 -32.65 18.79 -17.51
C PHE A 236 -32.61 17.53 -18.35
N TRP A 237 -32.71 16.40 -17.68
CA TRP A 237 -32.59 15.08 -18.31
C TRP A 237 -33.68 14.14 -17.80
N GLN A 238 -34.18 13.31 -18.70
CA GLN A 238 -35.07 12.22 -18.39
C GLN A 238 -34.29 10.91 -18.42
N VAL A 239 -34.49 10.08 -17.39
CA VAL A 239 -33.86 8.78 -17.24
C VAL A 239 -34.96 7.73 -17.13
N ASN A 240 -35.12 6.94 -18.18
CA ASN A 240 -36.06 5.83 -18.22
C ASN A 240 -35.44 4.62 -17.53
N LEU A 241 -36.15 4.10 -16.53
CA LEU A 241 -35.75 3.01 -15.65
C LEU A 241 -36.78 1.89 -15.72
N THR A 242 -36.34 0.63 -15.66
CA THR A 242 -37.25 -0.53 -15.56
C THR A 242 -36.97 -1.28 -14.28
N LEU A 243 -37.99 -1.51 -13.44
CA LEU A 243 -37.86 -2.24 -12.18
C LEU A 243 -37.31 -3.65 -12.46
N THR A 244 -36.34 -4.08 -11.65
CA THR A 244 -35.73 -5.41 -11.76
C THR A 244 -35.52 -6.03 -10.38
N GLY A 245 -35.13 -7.31 -10.33
CA GLY A 245 -34.96 -8.07 -9.09
C GLY A 245 -34.37 -9.46 -9.34
N ASN A 246 -34.78 -10.47 -8.56
CA ASN A 246 -34.23 -11.83 -8.62
C ASN A 246 -34.43 -12.57 -9.95
N GLN A 247 -35.14 -11.99 -10.92
CA GLN A 247 -35.27 -12.51 -12.27
C GLN A 247 -34.01 -12.21 -13.11
N ASP A 248 -33.24 -11.22 -12.69
CA ASP A 248 -32.12 -10.65 -13.43
C ASP A 248 -30.84 -11.45 -13.13
N ASN A 249 -30.33 -12.10 -14.17
CA ASN A 249 -29.17 -12.98 -14.06
C ASN A 249 -27.90 -12.23 -13.62
N ASP A 250 -27.76 -10.96 -13.99
CA ASP A 250 -26.60 -10.15 -13.60
C ASP A 250 -26.67 -9.82 -12.10
N PHE A 251 -27.87 -9.47 -11.61
CA PHE A 251 -28.12 -9.20 -10.20
C PHE A 251 -27.92 -10.44 -9.31
N ASN A 252 -28.48 -11.61 -9.69
CA ASN A 252 -28.37 -12.83 -8.90
C ASN A 252 -26.94 -13.31 -8.74
N LYS A 253 -26.17 -13.32 -9.83
CA LYS A 253 -24.76 -13.74 -9.80
C LYS A 253 -23.93 -12.80 -8.95
N LEU A 254 -24.18 -11.49 -9.05
CA LEU A 254 -23.49 -10.49 -8.23
C LEU A 254 -23.85 -10.63 -6.74
N THR A 255 -25.13 -10.88 -6.42
CA THR A 255 -25.59 -11.07 -5.04
C THR A 255 -25.02 -12.32 -4.40
N ALA A 256 -25.02 -13.45 -5.13
CA ALA A 256 -24.43 -14.70 -4.64
C ALA A 256 -22.93 -14.55 -4.37
N HIS A 257 -22.23 -13.89 -5.29
CA HIS A 257 -20.80 -13.67 -5.18
C HIS A 257 -20.42 -12.78 -3.99
N LEU A 258 -21.13 -11.68 -3.77
CA LEU A 258 -20.83 -10.79 -2.63
C LEU A 258 -21.12 -11.41 -1.29
N ARG A 259 -22.09 -12.33 -1.22
CA ARG A 259 -22.34 -13.14 -0.01
C ARG A 259 -21.15 -14.06 0.29
N GLU A 260 -20.53 -14.63 -0.73
CA GLU A 260 -19.30 -15.44 -0.59
C GLU A 260 -18.08 -14.57 -0.24
N GLU A 261 -17.93 -13.41 -0.88
CA GLU A 261 -16.79 -12.50 -0.64
C GLU A 261 -16.78 -11.95 0.80
N LEU A 262 -17.96 -11.62 1.32
CA LEU A 262 -18.04 -10.98 2.62
C LEU A 262 -17.71 -11.92 3.77
N ASP A 263 -17.96 -13.23 3.63
CA ASP A 263 -17.84 -14.24 4.70
C ASP A 263 -18.27 -13.66 6.07
N VAL A 264 -19.32 -12.81 6.07
CA VAL A 264 -19.67 -12.04 7.25
C VAL A 264 -20.36 -12.99 8.19
N VAL A 265 -19.57 -13.56 9.09
CA VAL A 265 -20.05 -14.40 10.18
C VAL A 265 -20.76 -13.49 11.18
N GLY A 266 -22.07 -13.70 11.33
CA GLY A 266 -22.91 -13.00 12.32
C GLY A 266 -24.22 -12.50 11.72
N THR A 267 -25.16 -12.13 12.60
CA THR A 267 -26.48 -11.61 12.23
C THR A 267 -26.68 -10.20 12.77
N GLY A 268 -27.64 -9.48 12.20
CA GLY A 268 -28.09 -8.20 12.73
C GLY A 268 -26.99 -7.15 12.85
N TRP A 269 -26.87 -6.56 14.05
CA TRP A 269 -25.89 -5.52 14.36
C TRP A 269 -24.42 -5.96 14.19
N SER A 270 -24.11 -7.24 14.42
CA SER A 270 -22.72 -7.71 14.26
C SER A 270 -22.28 -7.67 12.80
N ARG A 271 -23.19 -8.00 11.89
CA ARG A 271 -22.95 -7.99 10.43
C ARG A 271 -22.78 -6.56 9.92
N LEU A 272 -23.55 -5.61 10.45
CA LEU A 272 -23.43 -4.19 10.12
C LEU A 272 -22.02 -3.65 10.41
N GLY A 273 -21.45 -3.95 11.58
CA GLY A 273 -20.11 -3.47 11.93
C GLY A 273 -19.02 -3.98 10.97
N GLN A 274 -19.10 -5.23 10.51
CA GLN A 274 -18.15 -5.78 9.54
C GLN A 274 -18.28 -5.09 8.17
N ILE A 275 -19.52 -4.82 7.74
CA ILE A 275 -19.79 -4.07 6.51
C ILE A 275 -19.17 -2.65 6.60
N LEU A 276 -19.29 -1.98 7.75
CA LEU A 276 -18.69 -0.66 7.96
C LEU A 276 -17.15 -0.68 7.84
N ILE A 277 -16.49 -1.72 8.39
CA ILE A 277 -15.04 -1.88 8.23
C ILE A 277 -14.67 -2.02 6.75
N LYS A 278 -15.40 -2.85 5.99
CA LYS A 278 -15.17 -3.07 4.56
C LYS A 278 -15.43 -1.82 3.71
N LEU A 279 -16.35 -0.96 4.14
CA LEU A 279 -16.61 0.34 3.51
C LEU A 279 -15.55 1.40 3.85
N GLY A 280 -14.53 1.07 4.65
CA GLY A 280 -13.50 2.02 5.07
C GLY A 280 -13.97 2.96 6.17
N GLU A 281 -14.94 2.54 6.99
CA GLU A 281 -15.54 3.34 8.08
C GLU A 281 -15.31 2.69 9.46
N PRO A 282 -14.04 2.40 9.86
CA PRO A 282 -13.74 1.65 11.08
C PRO A 282 -14.13 2.40 12.36
N ALA A 283 -14.15 3.73 12.35
CA ALA A 283 -14.60 4.53 13.51
C ALA A 283 -16.09 4.33 13.80
N LYS A 284 -16.91 4.19 12.76
CA LYS A 284 -18.35 3.89 12.90
C LYS A 284 -18.54 2.45 13.40
N ALA A 285 -17.72 1.52 12.92
CA ALA A 285 -17.74 0.14 13.40
C ALA A 285 -17.32 0.06 14.88
N GLU A 286 -16.30 0.79 15.30
CA GLU A 286 -15.87 0.91 16.70
C GLU A 286 -17.03 1.36 17.59
N HIS A 287 -17.65 2.49 17.24
CA HIS A 287 -18.77 3.07 17.97
C HIS A 287 -19.93 2.08 18.10
N LEU A 288 -20.30 1.41 17.00
CA LEU A 288 -21.33 0.39 16.99
C LEU A 288 -21.01 -0.76 17.96
N TYR A 289 -19.81 -1.34 17.87
CA TYR A 289 -19.47 -2.49 18.72
C TYR A 289 -19.29 -2.11 20.20
N GLN A 290 -18.87 -0.88 20.51
CA GLN A 290 -18.85 -0.39 21.90
C GLN A 290 -20.27 -0.32 22.48
N LEU A 291 -21.22 0.27 21.75
CA LEU A 291 -22.63 0.32 22.16
C LEU A 291 -23.23 -1.07 22.35
N LEU A 292 -22.92 -2.00 21.44
CA LEU A 292 -23.37 -3.39 21.56
C LEU A 292 -22.76 -4.11 22.76
N LEU A 293 -21.47 -3.89 23.03
CA LEU A 293 -20.80 -4.47 24.19
C LEU A 293 -21.37 -3.97 25.52
N GLU A 294 -21.73 -2.68 25.61
CA GLU A 294 -22.40 -2.12 26.79
C GLU A 294 -23.79 -2.72 27.03
N LYS A 295 -24.53 -2.97 25.95
CA LYS A 295 -25.87 -3.57 25.99
C LYS A 295 -25.86 -5.09 26.17
N ALA A 296 -24.75 -5.76 25.91
CA ALA A 296 -24.65 -7.22 25.92
C ALA A 296 -24.88 -7.82 27.31
N SER A 297 -25.82 -8.76 27.42
CA SER A 297 -26.12 -9.49 28.66
C SER A 297 -25.42 -10.86 28.71
N SER A 298 -25.31 -11.54 27.56
CA SER A 298 -24.70 -12.86 27.38
C SER A 298 -23.17 -12.80 27.37
N ASP A 299 -22.52 -13.79 28.00
CA ASP A 299 -21.06 -13.95 27.91
C ASP A 299 -20.60 -14.25 26.47
N GLY A 300 -21.44 -14.91 25.66
CA GLY A 300 -21.16 -15.19 24.24
C GLY A 300 -21.16 -13.92 23.38
N ASP A 301 -22.14 -13.05 23.57
CA ASP A 301 -22.23 -11.77 22.84
C ASP A 301 -21.08 -10.85 23.23
N LYS A 302 -20.76 -10.80 24.52
CA LYS A 302 -19.57 -10.08 25.00
C LYS A 302 -18.30 -10.63 24.37
N ALA A 303 -18.13 -11.96 24.27
CA ALA A 303 -16.96 -12.54 23.62
C ALA A 303 -16.86 -12.12 22.14
N GLN A 304 -17.98 -12.21 21.41
CA GLN A 304 -18.07 -11.82 20.00
C GLN A 304 -17.74 -10.34 19.80
N TYR A 305 -18.38 -9.42 20.55
CA TYR A 305 -18.15 -7.98 20.40
C TYR A 305 -16.75 -7.56 20.83
N ASN A 306 -16.16 -8.21 21.85
CA ASN A 306 -14.74 -8.01 22.16
C ASN A 306 -13.84 -8.46 21.01
N SER A 307 -14.12 -9.60 20.36
CA SER A 307 -13.35 -10.03 19.19
C SER A 307 -13.49 -9.06 18.01
N GLN A 308 -14.69 -8.53 17.77
CA GLN A 308 -14.91 -7.57 16.69
C GLN A 308 -14.23 -6.22 16.97
N LEU A 309 -14.29 -5.72 18.21
CA LEU A 309 -13.51 -4.54 18.61
C LEU A 309 -12.01 -4.78 18.46
N GLY A 310 -11.51 -5.98 18.79
CA GLY A 310 -10.13 -6.36 18.52
C GLY A 310 -9.76 -6.20 17.05
N SER A 311 -10.62 -6.64 16.13
CA SER A 311 -10.43 -6.51 14.68
C SER A 311 -10.45 -5.05 14.22
N VAL A 312 -11.36 -4.23 14.76
CA VAL A 312 -11.40 -2.79 14.48
C VAL A 312 -10.12 -2.10 14.97
N TYR A 313 -9.69 -2.35 16.21
CA TYR A 313 -8.46 -1.75 16.73
C TYR A 313 -7.22 -2.20 15.95
N GLN A 314 -7.21 -3.45 15.46
CA GLN A 314 -6.15 -3.95 14.59
C GLN A 314 -6.13 -3.22 13.24
N SER A 315 -7.30 -2.96 12.63
CA SER A 315 -7.41 -2.30 11.33
C SER A 315 -7.05 -0.81 11.38
N ILE A 316 -7.25 -0.15 12.52
CA ILE A 316 -6.83 1.25 12.73
C ILE A 316 -5.39 1.39 13.26
N GLY A 317 -4.68 0.28 13.47
CA GLY A 317 -3.29 0.25 13.93
C GLY A 317 -3.10 0.36 15.45
N GLU A 318 -4.16 0.39 16.26
CA GLU A 318 -4.11 0.45 17.73
C GLU A 318 -3.88 -0.96 18.34
N TYR A 319 -2.73 -1.55 18.03
CA TYR A 319 -2.44 -2.97 18.31
C TYR A 319 -2.54 -3.37 19.79
N SER A 320 -2.14 -2.49 20.72
CA SER A 320 -2.22 -2.77 22.16
C SER A 320 -3.66 -2.91 22.64
N LYS A 321 -4.57 -2.07 22.12
CA LYS A 321 -6.01 -2.18 22.39
C LYS A 321 -6.57 -3.44 21.75
N ALA A 322 -6.17 -3.73 20.50
CA ALA A 322 -6.60 -4.95 19.80
C ALA A 322 -6.33 -6.22 20.63
N ILE A 323 -5.09 -6.38 21.13
CA ILE A 323 -4.73 -7.50 22.02
C ILE A 323 -5.60 -7.53 23.26
N THR A 324 -5.78 -6.39 23.95
CA THR A 324 -6.61 -6.31 25.15
C THR A 324 -8.04 -6.80 24.91
N PHE A 325 -8.63 -6.43 23.78
CA PHE A 325 -9.98 -6.87 23.40
C PHE A 325 -10.02 -8.35 23.02
N TYR A 326 -9.03 -8.87 22.29
CA TYR A 326 -8.94 -10.31 22.03
C TYR A 326 -8.71 -11.14 23.29
N GLU A 327 -7.91 -10.66 24.26
CA GLU A 327 -7.73 -11.30 25.57
C GLU A 327 -9.04 -11.34 26.37
N ARG A 328 -9.84 -10.26 26.32
CA ARG A 328 -11.18 -10.26 26.89
C ARG A 328 -12.08 -11.28 26.20
N ALA A 329 -12.04 -11.39 24.87
CA ALA A 329 -12.80 -12.40 24.14
C ALA A 329 -12.40 -13.83 24.57
N ILE A 330 -11.10 -14.11 24.71
CA ILE A 330 -10.57 -15.37 25.23
C ILE A 330 -11.10 -15.66 26.64
N TYR A 331 -11.06 -14.68 27.54
CA TYR A 331 -11.57 -14.81 28.90
C TYR A 331 -13.06 -15.20 28.89
N MET A 332 -13.86 -14.52 28.08
CA MET A 332 -15.29 -14.82 27.97
C MET A 332 -15.55 -16.21 27.37
N HIS A 333 -14.83 -16.61 26.31
CA HIS A 333 -14.93 -17.95 25.73
C HIS A 333 -14.57 -19.07 26.71
N LYS A 334 -13.58 -18.85 27.60
CA LYS A 334 -13.20 -19.81 28.64
C LYS A 334 -14.25 -19.93 29.76
N LYS A 335 -15.00 -18.85 30.03
CA LYS A 335 -16.06 -18.82 31.05
C LYS A 335 -17.33 -19.57 30.60
N MET A 336 -17.55 -19.67 29.29
CA MET A 336 -18.69 -20.41 28.72
C MET A 336 -18.60 -21.91 29.05
N SER A 337 -19.76 -22.56 29.26
CA SER A 337 -19.87 -24.00 29.51
C SER A 337 -20.83 -24.65 28.51
N PRO A 338 -20.34 -25.49 27.56
CA PRO A 338 -18.93 -25.81 27.30
C PRO A 338 -18.17 -24.65 26.61
N PRO A 339 -16.83 -24.59 26.73
CA PRO A 339 -16.03 -23.59 26.02
C PRO A 339 -16.13 -23.74 24.50
N SER A 340 -16.29 -22.63 23.77
CA SER A 340 -16.24 -22.63 22.31
C SER A 340 -14.80 -22.78 21.83
N GLN A 341 -14.34 -24.02 21.64
CA GLN A 341 -12.97 -24.35 21.26
C GLN A 341 -12.53 -23.64 19.97
N LEU A 342 -13.38 -23.59 18.95
CA LEU A 342 -13.04 -22.95 17.67
C LEU A 342 -12.95 -21.41 17.78
N ASN A 343 -13.83 -20.77 18.55
CA ASN A 343 -13.75 -19.31 18.74
C ASN A 343 -12.55 -18.93 19.63
N LEU A 344 -12.20 -19.80 20.58
CA LEU A 344 -10.98 -19.66 21.38
C LEU A 344 -9.74 -19.75 20.49
N ALA A 345 -9.68 -20.74 19.59
CA ALA A 345 -8.61 -20.85 18.59
C ALA A 345 -8.55 -19.60 17.69
N ALA A 346 -9.68 -19.14 17.16
CA ALA A 346 -9.74 -17.92 16.35
C ALA A 346 -9.18 -16.70 17.08
N SER A 347 -9.51 -16.52 18.37
CA SER A 347 -9.00 -15.42 19.18
C SER A 347 -7.49 -15.47 19.39
N TYR A 348 -6.93 -16.67 19.63
CA TYR A 348 -5.48 -16.87 19.68
C TYR A 348 -4.81 -16.56 18.33
N GLY A 349 -5.43 -16.96 17.22
CA GLY A 349 -4.96 -16.64 15.87
C GLY A 349 -4.94 -15.13 15.59
N ASN A 350 -5.99 -14.42 16.03
CA ASN A 350 -6.06 -12.98 15.91
C ASN A 350 -4.96 -12.27 16.72
N ILE A 351 -4.71 -12.70 17.96
CA ILE A 351 -3.58 -12.20 18.76
C ILE A 351 -2.24 -12.49 18.06
N GLY A 352 -2.08 -13.70 17.51
CA GLY A 352 -0.88 -14.05 16.73
C GLY A 352 -0.68 -13.13 15.52
N SER A 353 -1.75 -12.77 14.83
CA SER A 353 -1.74 -11.82 13.72
C SER A 353 -1.34 -10.40 14.19
N VAL A 354 -1.87 -9.94 15.32
CA VAL A 354 -1.49 -8.63 15.88
C VAL A 354 -0.01 -8.60 16.29
N TYR A 355 0.49 -9.64 16.97
CA TYR A 355 1.91 -9.72 17.32
C TYR A 355 2.82 -9.76 16.09
N ASN A 356 2.39 -10.42 15.01
CA ASN A 356 3.11 -10.39 13.74
C ASN A 356 3.16 -8.97 13.17
N ASN A 357 2.05 -8.23 13.18
CA ASN A 357 2.00 -6.84 12.75
C ASN A 357 2.85 -5.91 13.63
N MET A 358 3.04 -6.26 14.90
CA MET A 358 3.92 -5.56 15.84
C MET A 358 5.41 -5.96 15.70
N GLY A 359 5.75 -6.89 14.80
CA GLY A 359 7.10 -7.43 14.66
C GLY A 359 7.57 -8.29 15.85
N GLU A 360 6.66 -8.70 16.73
CA GLU A 360 6.94 -9.56 17.90
C GLU A 360 6.76 -11.03 17.51
N TYR A 361 7.56 -11.51 16.56
CA TYR A 361 7.35 -12.80 15.90
C TYR A 361 7.35 -14.00 16.85
N SER A 362 8.15 -13.97 17.93
CA SER A 362 8.15 -15.04 18.93
C SER A 362 6.81 -15.15 19.66
N LYS A 363 6.22 -14.02 20.06
CA LYS A 363 4.89 -14.00 20.69
C LYS A 363 3.78 -14.37 19.69
N ALA A 364 3.95 -14.01 18.43
CA ALA A 364 3.06 -14.45 17.36
C ALA A 364 3.02 -15.98 17.27
N LEU A 365 4.19 -16.63 17.18
CA LEU A 365 4.31 -18.09 17.15
C LEU A 365 3.74 -18.75 18.42
N SER A 366 4.07 -18.23 19.61
CA SER A 366 3.50 -18.72 20.88
C SER A 366 1.98 -18.58 20.98
N SER A 367 1.39 -17.60 20.27
CA SER A 367 -0.07 -17.46 20.19
C SER A 367 -0.70 -18.47 19.22
N TYR A 368 0.02 -18.86 18.17
CA TYR A 368 -0.44 -19.88 17.23
C TYR A 368 -0.33 -21.32 17.76
N GLU A 369 0.55 -21.59 18.74
CA GLU A 369 0.68 -22.90 19.40
C GLU A 369 -0.66 -23.43 19.97
N PRO A 370 -1.35 -22.72 20.89
CA PRO A 370 -2.64 -23.18 21.42
C PRO A 370 -3.74 -23.24 20.35
N LEU A 371 -3.70 -22.36 19.34
CA LEU A 371 -4.62 -22.43 18.20
C LEU A 371 -4.47 -23.75 17.44
N LEU A 372 -3.23 -24.19 17.15
CA LEU A 372 -2.98 -25.43 16.42
C LEU A 372 -3.33 -26.67 17.25
N GLU A 373 -3.04 -26.65 18.56
CA GLU A 373 -3.41 -27.75 19.47
C GLU A 373 -4.92 -27.96 19.50
N ILE A 374 -5.68 -26.87 19.65
CA ILE A 374 -7.14 -26.93 19.66
C ILE A 374 -7.68 -27.44 18.32
N GLN A 375 -7.22 -26.88 17.20
CA GLN A 375 -7.73 -27.26 15.88
C GLN A 375 -7.42 -28.72 15.51
N LYS A 376 -6.21 -29.22 15.84
CA LYS A 376 -5.85 -30.63 15.56
C LYS A 376 -6.73 -31.64 16.30
N ILE A 377 -7.34 -31.25 17.42
CA ILE A 377 -8.26 -32.08 18.19
C ILE A 377 -9.71 -31.85 17.72
N ALA A 378 -10.09 -30.59 17.48
CA ALA A 378 -11.47 -30.19 17.25
C ALA A 378 -11.95 -30.42 15.81
N VAL A 379 -11.05 -30.47 14.82
CA VAL A 379 -11.42 -30.60 13.40
C VAL A 379 -10.58 -31.65 12.65
N PRO A 380 -11.10 -32.23 11.55
CA PRO A 380 -10.34 -33.15 10.71
C PRO A 380 -9.05 -32.54 10.13
N PRO A 381 -8.04 -33.36 9.77
CA PRO A 381 -6.77 -32.86 9.22
C PRO A 381 -6.89 -32.05 7.91
N ASN A 382 -7.97 -32.23 7.16
CA ASN A 382 -8.26 -31.50 5.93
C ASN A 382 -9.21 -30.31 6.15
N HIS A 383 -9.45 -29.88 7.39
CA HIS A 383 -10.36 -28.77 7.64
C HIS A 383 -9.76 -27.42 7.19
N PRO A 384 -10.52 -26.55 6.50
CA PRO A 384 -10.04 -25.25 6.01
C PRO A 384 -9.41 -24.34 7.08
N SER A 385 -9.90 -24.40 8.32
CA SER A 385 -9.33 -23.60 9.42
C SER A 385 -7.87 -23.96 9.73
N LEU A 386 -7.47 -25.22 9.51
CA LEU A 386 -6.07 -25.65 9.71
C LEU A 386 -5.18 -25.09 8.58
N ALA A 387 -5.70 -25.01 7.36
CA ALA A 387 -5.01 -24.34 6.26
C ALA A 387 -4.81 -22.84 6.56
N ALA A 388 -5.84 -22.14 7.04
CA ALA A 388 -5.74 -20.74 7.45
C ALA A 388 -4.68 -20.53 8.54
N SER A 389 -4.57 -21.45 9.49
CA SER A 389 -3.54 -21.43 10.53
C SER A 389 -2.12 -21.61 9.98
N TYR A 390 -1.90 -22.60 9.11
CA TYR A 390 -0.59 -22.77 8.46
C TYR A 390 -0.23 -21.57 7.58
N HIS A 391 -1.22 -20.98 6.90
CA HIS A 391 -1.05 -19.74 6.16
C HIS A 391 -0.57 -18.60 7.07
N ASN A 392 -1.24 -18.36 8.20
CA ASN A 392 -0.88 -17.29 9.12
C ASN A 392 0.50 -17.50 9.76
N ILE A 393 0.87 -18.74 10.10
CA ILE A 393 2.20 -19.07 10.61
C ILE A 393 3.27 -18.91 9.51
N GLY A 394 2.95 -19.29 8.28
CA GLY A 394 3.80 -19.07 7.11
C GLY A 394 4.14 -17.59 6.92
N LEU A 395 3.18 -16.70 7.15
CA LEU A 395 3.38 -15.25 7.10
C LEU A 395 4.35 -14.75 8.18
N VAL A 396 4.34 -15.33 9.39
CA VAL A 396 5.32 -15.01 10.43
C VAL A 396 6.73 -15.39 10.00
N TYR A 397 6.91 -16.62 9.50
CA TYR A 397 8.23 -17.06 9.00
C TYR A 397 8.70 -16.25 7.80
N TYR A 398 7.78 -15.83 6.93
CA TYR A 398 8.07 -14.92 5.82
C TYR A 398 8.62 -13.59 6.34
N ASN A 399 7.95 -12.96 7.31
CA ASN A 399 8.38 -11.70 7.92
C ASN A 399 9.70 -11.82 8.72
N MET A 400 10.01 -13.02 9.21
CA MET A 400 11.30 -13.34 9.82
C MET A 400 12.43 -13.56 8.80
N GLY A 401 12.13 -13.58 7.49
CA GLY A 401 13.08 -13.90 6.42
C GLY A 401 13.38 -15.39 6.26
N GLU A 402 12.66 -16.28 6.96
CA GLU A 402 12.81 -17.74 6.88
C GLU A 402 11.98 -18.32 5.73
N TYR A 403 12.28 -17.88 4.51
CA TYR A 403 11.49 -18.15 3.30
C TYR A 403 11.24 -19.63 3.03
N SER A 404 12.20 -20.53 3.29
CA SER A 404 12.00 -21.97 3.09
C SER A 404 10.95 -22.56 4.02
N LYS A 405 10.88 -22.11 5.28
CA LYS A 405 9.84 -22.56 6.22
C LYS A 405 8.48 -21.97 5.85
N ALA A 406 8.45 -20.70 5.47
CA ALA A 406 7.25 -20.04 4.97
C ALA A 406 6.66 -20.79 3.75
N LEU A 407 7.51 -21.12 2.76
CA LEU A 407 7.11 -21.88 1.58
C LEU A 407 6.49 -23.22 1.95
N SER A 408 7.16 -24.00 2.82
CA SER A 408 6.65 -25.30 3.27
C SER A 408 5.28 -25.21 3.94
N LEU A 409 5.04 -24.18 4.76
CA LEU A 409 3.75 -23.97 5.42
C LEU A 409 2.67 -23.51 4.45
N TYR A 410 3.00 -22.65 3.49
CA TYR A 410 2.06 -22.26 2.43
C TYR A 410 1.70 -23.42 1.51
N GLU A 411 2.66 -24.30 1.18
CA GLU A 411 2.40 -25.54 0.44
C GLU A 411 1.50 -26.50 1.23
N GLN A 412 1.74 -26.69 2.53
CA GLN A 412 0.86 -27.47 3.39
C GLN A 412 -0.57 -26.90 3.44
N SER A 413 -0.71 -25.58 3.57
CA SER A 413 -2.01 -24.90 3.49
C SER A 413 -2.69 -25.14 2.14
N LEU A 414 -1.95 -25.03 1.04
CA LEU A 414 -2.46 -25.26 -0.32
C LEU A 414 -2.93 -26.71 -0.51
N GLU A 415 -2.17 -27.71 -0.02
CA GLU A 415 -2.57 -29.12 -0.11
C GLU A 415 -3.85 -29.42 0.66
N ILE A 416 -4.02 -28.83 1.86
CA ILE A 416 -5.28 -28.96 2.60
C ILE A 416 -6.43 -28.32 1.82
N ARG A 417 -6.24 -27.11 1.28
CA ARG A 417 -7.26 -26.41 0.46
C ARG A 417 -7.65 -27.21 -0.78
N LYS A 418 -6.69 -27.86 -1.47
CA LYS A 418 -6.95 -28.75 -2.63
C LYS A 418 -7.90 -29.90 -2.31
N ILE A 419 -7.84 -30.42 -1.09
CA ILE A 419 -8.70 -31.53 -0.64
C ILE A 419 -10.06 -30.99 -0.16
N ALA A 420 -10.06 -29.83 0.50
CA ALA A 420 -11.20 -29.31 1.24
C ALA A 420 -12.16 -28.43 0.42
N LEU A 421 -11.68 -27.79 -0.66
CA LEU A 421 -12.38 -26.72 -1.37
C LEU A 421 -12.51 -27.02 -2.88
N PRO A 422 -13.57 -26.54 -3.55
CA PRO A 422 -13.71 -26.62 -5.01
C PRO A 422 -12.57 -25.91 -5.74
N SER A 423 -12.12 -26.42 -6.89
CA SER A 423 -10.92 -25.94 -7.61
C SER A 423 -10.91 -24.47 -8.04
N ASN A 424 -12.06 -23.79 -8.01
CA ASN A 424 -12.22 -22.37 -8.31
C ASN A 424 -12.39 -21.49 -7.05
N HIS A 425 -12.17 -22.03 -5.85
CA HIS A 425 -12.34 -21.27 -4.60
C HIS A 425 -11.31 -20.13 -4.47
N PRO A 426 -11.70 -18.92 -4.02
CA PRO A 426 -10.79 -17.77 -3.88
C PRO A 426 -9.53 -18.04 -3.05
N ASP A 427 -9.62 -18.88 -2.01
CA ASP A 427 -8.48 -19.34 -1.20
C ASP A 427 -7.32 -19.94 -2.00
N PHE A 428 -7.56 -20.50 -3.19
CA PHE A 428 -6.47 -20.96 -4.05
C PHE A 428 -5.65 -19.78 -4.55
N ALA A 429 -6.29 -18.70 -5.00
CA ALA A 429 -5.61 -17.49 -5.44
C ALA A 429 -4.79 -16.86 -4.30
N GLN A 430 -5.34 -16.80 -3.09
CA GLN A 430 -4.60 -16.36 -1.91
C GLN A 430 -3.35 -17.23 -1.66
N SER A 431 -3.48 -18.56 -1.77
CA SER A 431 -2.35 -19.48 -1.56
C SER A 431 -1.24 -19.24 -2.60
N TYR A 432 -1.61 -19.14 -3.87
CA TYR A 432 -0.67 -18.88 -4.96
C TYR A 432 -0.02 -17.49 -4.85
N ASN A 433 -0.77 -16.47 -4.43
CA ASN A 433 -0.21 -15.13 -4.17
C ASN A 433 0.90 -15.20 -3.10
N ASN A 434 0.68 -15.89 -1.99
CA ASN A 434 1.69 -15.98 -0.93
C ASN A 434 2.91 -16.83 -1.33
N ILE A 435 2.69 -17.94 -2.03
CA ILE A 435 3.79 -18.73 -2.61
C ILE A 435 4.60 -17.89 -3.59
N GLY A 436 3.92 -17.10 -4.43
CA GLY A 436 4.55 -16.15 -5.34
C GLY A 436 5.39 -15.09 -4.62
N LEU A 437 4.91 -14.57 -3.48
CA LEU A 437 5.64 -13.61 -2.64
C LEU A 437 6.94 -14.21 -2.10
N VAL A 438 6.89 -15.47 -1.66
CA VAL A 438 8.09 -16.18 -1.19
C VAL A 438 9.09 -16.38 -2.34
N TYR A 439 8.65 -16.89 -3.49
CA TYR A 439 9.53 -17.06 -4.66
C TYR A 439 10.15 -15.74 -5.12
N ASN A 440 9.40 -14.65 -5.11
CA ASN A 440 9.91 -13.33 -5.45
C ASN A 440 11.04 -12.90 -4.49
N ASN A 441 10.89 -13.11 -3.18
CA ASN A 441 11.92 -12.76 -2.20
C ASN A 441 13.14 -13.71 -2.23
N MET A 442 12.95 -14.93 -2.72
CA MET A 442 14.05 -15.85 -3.02
C MET A 442 14.77 -15.53 -4.35
N GLY A 443 14.29 -14.55 -5.13
CA GLY A 443 14.83 -14.21 -6.45
C GLY A 443 14.41 -15.16 -7.57
N GLU A 444 13.48 -16.09 -7.30
CA GLU A 444 12.93 -17.03 -8.27
C GLU A 444 11.77 -16.42 -9.06
N TYR A 445 12.05 -15.32 -9.77
CA TYR A 445 11.03 -14.46 -10.40
C TYR A 445 10.12 -15.18 -11.39
N SER A 446 10.61 -16.20 -12.12
CA SER A 446 9.79 -16.98 -13.05
C SER A 446 8.71 -17.81 -12.33
N LYS A 447 9.06 -18.43 -11.19
CA LYS A 447 8.09 -19.16 -10.37
C LYS A 447 7.12 -18.21 -9.66
N ALA A 448 7.59 -17.02 -9.27
CA ALA A 448 6.74 -15.98 -8.72
C ALA A 448 5.68 -15.54 -9.73
N LEU A 449 6.08 -15.15 -10.95
CA LEU A 449 5.16 -14.78 -12.03
C LEU A 449 4.16 -15.89 -12.32
N SER A 450 4.63 -17.15 -12.47
CA SER A 450 3.74 -18.29 -12.72
C SER A 450 2.70 -18.48 -11.61
N SER A 451 3.09 -18.27 -10.35
CA SER A 451 2.17 -18.36 -9.21
C SER A 451 1.13 -17.24 -9.25
N TYR A 452 1.53 -16.00 -9.51
CA TYR A 452 0.60 -14.87 -9.60
C TYR A 452 -0.31 -14.93 -10.84
N GLU A 453 0.19 -15.41 -11.97
CA GLU A 453 -0.62 -15.69 -13.16
C GLU A 453 -1.68 -16.75 -12.87
N ARG A 454 -1.32 -17.78 -12.11
CA ARG A 454 -2.29 -18.80 -11.67
C ARG A 454 -3.33 -18.22 -10.72
N ALA A 455 -2.93 -17.37 -9.77
CA ALA A 455 -3.86 -16.66 -8.90
C ALA A 455 -4.83 -15.78 -9.72
N LEU A 456 -4.31 -15.03 -10.69
CA LEU A 456 -5.10 -14.20 -11.60
C LEU A 456 -6.06 -15.02 -12.47
N GLU A 457 -5.66 -16.20 -12.95
CA GLU A 457 -6.53 -17.10 -13.71
C GLU A 457 -7.70 -17.59 -12.87
N ILE A 458 -7.43 -18.02 -11.64
CA ILE A 458 -8.45 -18.47 -10.68
C ILE A 458 -9.41 -17.32 -10.37
N GLU A 459 -8.89 -16.13 -10.05
CA GLU A 459 -9.71 -14.97 -9.74
C GLU A 459 -10.52 -14.50 -10.96
N LYS A 460 -9.99 -14.55 -12.19
CA LYS A 460 -10.77 -14.22 -13.39
C LYS A 460 -11.95 -15.17 -13.63
N ILE A 461 -11.82 -16.43 -13.19
CA ILE A 461 -12.88 -17.43 -13.28
C ILE A 461 -13.89 -17.22 -12.14
N ALA A 462 -13.41 -16.90 -10.94
CA ALA A 462 -14.21 -16.78 -9.73
C ALA A 462 -14.90 -15.40 -9.57
N LEU A 463 -14.32 -14.33 -10.12
CA LEU A 463 -14.69 -12.94 -9.82
C LEU A 463 -15.18 -12.17 -11.07
N PRO A 464 -16.09 -11.20 -10.89
CA PRO A 464 -16.43 -10.21 -11.92
C PRO A 464 -15.20 -9.45 -12.44
N LEU A 465 -15.22 -9.04 -13.71
CA LEU A 465 -14.07 -8.44 -14.42
C LEU A 465 -13.49 -7.14 -13.81
N ASN A 466 -14.25 -6.43 -12.98
CA ASN A 466 -13.79 -5.23 -12.24
C ASN A 466 -13.85 -5.45 -10.72
N HIS A 467 -13.86 -6.68 -10.25
CA HIS A 467 -13.80 -6.95 -8.82
C HIS A 467 -12.48 -6.40 -8.24
N PRO A 468 -12.47 -5.70 -7.10
CA PRO A 468 -11.26 -5.08 -6.55
C PRO A 468 -10.14 -6.10 -6.30
N ASN A 469 -10.46 -7.32 -5.84
CA ASN A 469 -9.46 -8.38 -5.68
C ASN A 469 -8.65 -8.72 -6.95
N LEU A 470 -9.18 -8.50 -8.16
CA LEU A 470 -8.40 -8.67 -9.40
C LEU A 470 -7.20 -7.72 -9.51
N ALA A 471 -7.17 -6.65 -8.72
CA ALA A 471 -6.03 -5.75 -8.63
C ALA A 471 -4.83 -6.38 -7.91
N ALA A 472 -5.07 -7.30 -6.95
CA ALA A 472 -4.00 -7.86 -6.12
C ALA A 472 -2.96 -8.68 -6.93
N PRO A 473 -3.34 -9.60 -7.85
CA PRO A 473 -2.36 -10.27 -8.69
C PRO A 473 -1.61 -9.29 -9.60
N HIS A 474 -2.26 -8.25 -10.12
CA HIS A 474 -1.59 -7.22 -10.93
C HIS A 474 -0.56 -6.43 -10.12
N HIS A 475 -0.88 -6.10 -8.87
CA HIS A 475 0.06 -5.48 -7.94
C HIS A 475 1.27 -6.39 -7.68
N ASN A 476 1.02 -7.66 -7.37
CA ASN A 476 2.06 -8.65 -7.14
C ASN A 476 2.95 -8.90 -8.38
N ILE A 477 2.38 -8.99 -9.58
CA ILE A 477 3.13 -9.08 -10.84
C ILE A 477 3.97 -7.81 -11.05
N GLY A 478 3.40 -6.64 -10.77
CA GLY A 478 4.12 -5.37 -10.80
C GLY A 478 5.33 -5.35 -9.85
N LEU A 479 5.20 -5.94 -8.67
CA LEU A 479 6.29 -6.09 -7.70
C LEU A 479 7.41 -6.99 -8.22
N VAL A 480 7.08 -8.09 -8.90
CA VAL A 480 8.11 -8.96 -9.52
C VAL A 480 8.86 -8.21 -10.62
N TYR A 481 8.16 -7.54 -11.54
CA TYR A 481 8.82 -6.75 -12.59
C TYR A 481 9.67 -5.63 -12.01
N TYR A 482 9.23 -5.01 -10.92
CA TYR A 482 10.02 -4.00 -10.21
C TYR A 482 11.33 -4.60 -9.68
N ASN A 483 11.29 -5.77 -9.03
CA ASN A 483 12.49 -6.44 -8.51
C ASN A 483 13.42 -6.96 -9.62
N MET A 484 12.87 -7.27 -10.80
CA MET A 484 13.65 -7.58 -12.02
C MET A 484 14.29 -6.34 -12.66
N GLY A 485 13.94 -5.12 -12.22
CA GLY A 485 14.37 -3.87 -12.85
C GLY A 485 13.59 -3.51 -14.13
N GLU A 486 12.52 -4.24 -14.47
CA GLU A 486 11.67 -3.99 -15.62
C GLU A 486 10.59 -2.94 -15.30
N TYR A 487 11.03 -1.72 -14.96
CA TYR A 487 10.16 -0.67 -14.40
C TYR A 487 8.96 -0.30 -15.27
N SER A 488 9.08 -0.33 -16.60
CA SER A 488 7.95 -0.04 -17.50
C SER A 488 6.84 -1.10 -17.42
N LYS A 489 7.19 -2.38 -17.24
CA LYS A 489 6.19 -3.45 -17.05
C LYS A 489 5.59 -3.42 -15.66
N ALA A 490 6.40 -3.07 -14.65
CA ALA A 490 5.93 -2.83 -13.30
C ALA A 490 4.87 -1.72 -13.27
N LEU A 491 5.17 -0.57 -13.89
CA LEU A 491 4.25 0.56 -13.99
C LEU A 491 2.93 0.16 -14.68
N SER A 492 3.01 -0.50 -15.83
CA SER A 492 1.82 -0.99 -16.56
C SER A 492 0.94 -1.91 -15.69
N SER A 493 1.56 -2.78 -14.90
CA SER A 493 0.83 -3.70 -14.01
C SER A 493 0.16 -2.96 -12.85
N TYR A 494 0.85 -2.01 -12.22
CA TYR A 494 0.26 -1.19 -11.15
C TYR A 494 -0.82 -0.23 -11.66
N GLU A 495 -0.65 0.34 -12.86
CA GLU A 495 -1.69 1.17 -13.50
C GLU A 495 -2.95 0.36 -13.79
N ARG A 496 -2.80 -0.92 -14.17
CA ARG A 496 -3.92 -1.83 -14.36
C ARG A 496 -4.66 -2.13 -13.06
N ALA A 497 -3.93 -2.37 -11.98
CA ALA A 497 -4.49 -2.53 -10.63
C ALA A 497 -5.29 -1.27 -10.22
N LEU A 498 -4.67 -0.10 -10.37
CA LEU A 498 -5.32 1.18 -10.07
C LEU A 498 -6.57 1.44 -10.91
N GLU A 499 -6.58 1.04 -12.19
CA GLU A 499 -7.74 1.17 -13.07
C GLU A 499 -8.93 0.31 -12.60
N ILE A 500 -8.65 -0.90 -12.14
CA ILE A 500 -9.67 -1.81 -11.57
C ILE A 500 -10.24 -1.20 -10.29
N GLU A 501 -9.37 -0.78 -9.36
CA GLU A 501 -9.75 -0.20 -8.08
C GLU A 501 -10.56 1.10 -8.24
N LYS A 502 -10.16 1.99 -9.15
CA LYS A 502 -10.90 3.25 -9.42
C LYS A 502 -12.31 3.02 -9.92
N LYS A 503 -12.57 1.90 -10.59
CA LYS A 503 -13.92 1.54 -11.07
C LYS A 503 -14.76 0.89 -9.98
N ALA A 504 -14.12 0.25 -9.00
CA ALA A 504 -14.77 -0.62 -8.04
C ALA A 504 -14.92 -0.02 -6.63
N LEU A 505 -14.06 0.92 -6.25
CA LEU A 505 -13.92 1.42 -4.88
C LEU A 505 -14.24 2.92 -4.77
N LEU A 506 -14.52 3.38 -3.55
CA LEU A 506 -14.65 4.81 -3.25
C LEU A 506 -13.32 5.54 -3.52
N PRO A 507 -13.34 6.81 -3.97
CA PRO A 507 -12.13 7.59 -4.20
C PRO A 507 -11.20 7.75 -2.98
N THR A 508 -11.74 7.53 -1.78
CA THR A 508 -11.05 7.59 -0.49
C THR A 508 -10.61 6.22 0.03
N HIS A 509 -10.80 5.13 -0.73
CA HIS A 509 -10.49 3.79 -0.25
C HIS A 509 -8.98 3.56 -0.10
N PRO A 510 -8.50 2.92 0.99
CA PRO A 510 -7.08 2.66 1.23
C PRO A 510 -6.34 1.93 0.10
N ASP A 511 -6.98 0.98 -0.59
CA ASP A 511 -6.35 0.23 -1.70
C ASP A 511 -5.87 1.14 -2.83
N LEU A 512 -6.64 2.19 -3.17
CA LEU A 512 -6.21 3.20 -4.14
C LEU A 512 -4.90 3.86 -3.70
N ALA A 513 -4.75 4.13 -2.40
CA ALA A 513 -3.53 4.71 -1.87
C ALA A 513 -2.34 3.75 -1.98
N ALA A 514 -2.55 2.44 -1.81
CA ALA A 514 -1.51 1.43 -2.00
C ALA A 514 -1.03 1.35 -3.46
N SER A 515 -1.96 1.41 -4.42
CA SER A 515 -1.65 1.47 -5.85
C SER A 515 -0.88 2.74 -6.23
N TYR A 516 -1.35 3.91 -5.80
CA TYR A 516 -0.63 5.18 -6.01
C TYR A 516 0.77 5.17 -5.39
N ASN A 517 0.91 4.59 -4.19
CA ASN A 517 2.20 4.46 -3.53
C ASN A 517 3.17 3.60 -4.36
N SER A 518 2.69 2.48 -4.90
CA SER A 518 3.51 1.55 -5.68
C SER A 518 3.96 2.15 -7.01
N ILE A 519 3.08 2.89 -7.68
CA ILE A 519 3.42 3.70 -8.86
C ILE A 519 4.49 4.75 -8.53
N GLY A 520 4.36 5.45 -7.40
CA GLY A 520 5.33 6.42 -6.93
C GLY A 520 6.73 5.81 -6.72
N VAL A 521 6.80 4.61 -6.15
CA VAL A 521 8.07 3.87 -5.98
C VAL A 521 8.73 3.59 -7.33
N VAL A 522 7.96 3.17 -8.34
CA VAL A 522 8.48 2.90 -9.69
C VAL A 522 9.02 4.18 -10.33
N TYR A 523 8.25 5.28 -10.31
CA TYR A 523 8.72 6.55 -10.86
C TYR A 523 9.99 7.06 -10.16
N ASN A 524 10.10 6.86 -8.84
CA ASN A 524 11.30 7.22 -8.10
C ASN A 524 12.54 6.45 -8.61
N LYS A 525 12.40 5.13 -8.87
CA LYS A 525 13.49 4.33 -9.44
C LYS A 525 13.84 4.70 -10.88
N MET A 526 12.88 5.20 -11.65
CA MET A 526 13.11 5.73 -13.00
C MET A 526 13.73 7.13 -13.02
N GLY A 527 13.90 7.80 -11.87
CA GLY A 527 14.38 9.18 -11.79
C GLY A 527 13.32 10.23 -12.13
N GLU A 528 12.06 9.82 -12.31
CA GLU A 528 10.91 10.66 -12.64
C GLU A 528 10.31 11.27 -11.37
N TYR A 529 11.13 12.05 -10.65
CA TYR A 529 10.85 12.47 -9.27
C TYR A 529 9.56 13.30 -9.11
N SER A 530 9.19 14.10 -10.11
CA SER A 530 7.95 14.90 -10.07
C SER A 530 6.69 14.02 -10.11
N LYS A 531 6.69 12.98 -10.96
CA LYS A 531 5.60 11.99 -11.04
C LYS A 531 5.56 11.12 -9.79
N ALA A 532 6.73 10.78 -9.24
CA ALA A 532 6.85 10.06 -7.98
C ALA A 532 6.21 10.84 -6.82
N LEU A 533 6.57 12.12 -6.65
CA LEU A 533 5.98 13.00 -5.63
C LEU A 533 4.46 13.12 -5.79
N SER A 534 3.98 13.42 -7.00
CA SER A 534 2.54 13.52 -7.29
C SER A 534 1.77 12.24 -6.90
N SER A 535 2.34 11.07 -7.18
CA SER A 535 1.73 9.78 -6.84
C SER A 535 1.74 9.50 -5.33
N HIS A 536 2.86 9.76 -4.65
CA HIS A 536 2.95 9.60 -3.20
C HIS A 536 2.10 10.61 -2.42
N GLU A 537 1.98 11.85 -2.90
CA GLU A 537 1.12 12.88 -2.32
C GLU A 537 -0.36 12.48 -2.43
N ARG A 538 -0.78 11.93 -3.57
CA ARG A 538 -2.14 11.42 -3.74
C ARG A 538 -2.43 10.24 -2.81
N SER A 539 -1.47 9.33 -2.66
CA SER A 539 -1.56 8.23 -1.68
C SER A 539 -1.71 8.76 -0.25
N LEU A 540 -0.88 9.74 0.13
CA LEU A 540 -0.91 10.36 1.44
C LEU A 540 -2.23 11.10 1.71
N GLU A 541 -2.79 11.80 0.73
CA GLU A 541 -4.09 12.48 0.83
C GLU A 541 -5.22 11.50 1.13
N ILE A 542 -5.30 10.39 0.38
CA ILE A 542 -6.30 9.34 0.59
C ILE A 542 -6.15 8.73 1.99
N ARG A 543 -4.92 8.37 2.40
CA ARG A 543 -4.65 7.81 3.73
C ARG A 543 -5.01 8.77 4.87
N LYS A 544 -4.79 10.08 4.71
CA LYS A 544 -5.17 11.08 5.73
C LYS A 544 -6.68 11.21 5.92
N ILE A 545 -7.46 10.93 4.88
CA ILE A 545 -8.93 10.95 4.95
C ILE A 545 -9.44 9.64 5.56
N ALA A 546 -8.87 8.50 5.15
CA ALA A 546 -9.36 7.18 5.51
C ALA A 546 -8.87 6.64 6.87
N LEU A 547 -7.72 7.11 7.36
CA LEU A 547 -7.03 6.52 8.50
C LEU A 547 -6.77 7.55 9.61
N PRO A 548 -6.66 7.12 10.89
CA PRO A 548 -6.24 7.98 11.98
C PRO A 548 -4.87 8.62 11.74
N SER A 549 -4.65 9.81 12.30
CA SER A 549 -3.41 10.60 12.11
C SER A 549 -2.11 9.92 12.55
N ASN A 550 -2.21 8.88 13.39
CA ASN A 550 -1.10 8.07 13.89
C ASN A 550 -0.98 6.71 13.19
N HIS A 551 -1.76 6.43 12.13
CA HIS A 551 -1.73 5.12 11.48
C HIS A 551 -0.36 4.84 10.81
N PRO A 552 0.22 3.63 10.94
CA PRO A 552 1.52 3.26 10.35
C PRO A 552 1.63 3.51 8.83
N ASP A 553 0.56 3.30 8.07
CA ASP A 553 0.51 3.64 6.64
C ASP A 553 0.85 5.11 6.31
N LEU A 554 0.54 6.06 7.20
CA LEU A 554 0.95 7.45 7.02
C LEU A 554 2.47 7.59 7.17
N ALA A 555 3.08 6.88 8.12
CA ALA A 555 4.54 6.82 8.26
C ALA A 555 5.20 6.24 7.01
N GLN A 556 4.63 5.19 6.42
CA GLN A 556 5.11 4.62 5.16
C GLN A 556 5.05 5.65 4.01
N SER A 557 3.95 6.39 3.88
CA SER A 557 3.82 7.45 2.86
C SER A 557 4.87 8.54 3.05
N TYR A 558 5.10 8.99 4.29
CA TYR A 558 6.15 9.98 4.58
C TYR A 558 7.55 9.45 4.29
N ASN A 559 7.86 8.21 4.65
CA ASN A 559 9.12 7.56 4.31
C ASN A 559 9.34 7.52 2.79
N ASN A 560 8.32 7.20 2.00
CA ASN A 560 8.45 7.15 0.55
C ASN A 560 8.65 8.53 -0.09
N ILE A 561 7.96 9.56 0.40
CA ILE A 561 8.22 10.95 -0.01
C ILE A 561 9.65 11.37 0.37
N GLY A 562 10.10 11.01 1.58
CA GLY A 562 11.47 11.21 2.03
C GLY A 562 12.50 10.56 1.10
N ASN A 563 12.25 9.33 0.64
CA ASN A 563 13.08 8.63 -0.33
C ASN A 563 13.21 9.38 -1.66
N VAL A 564 12.12 10.00 -2.15
CA VAL A 564 12.18 10.79 -3.39
C VAL A 564 13.06 12.03 -3.20
N TYR A 565 12.87 12.79 -2.12
CA TYR A 565 13.72 13.94 -1.84
C TYR A 565 15.18 13.55 -1.60
N TYR A 566 15.43 12.41 -0.96
CA TYR A 566 16.79 11.89 -0.79
C TYR A 566 17.47 11.64 -2.15
N ASN A 567 16.77 10.98 -3.08
CA ASN A 567 17.28 10.71 -4.43
C ASN A 567 17.46 11.98 -5.28
N MET A 568 16.67 13.04 -5.02
CA MET A 568 16.86 14.36 -5.61
C MET A 568 18.07 15.14 -5.04
N GLY A 569 18.70 14.66 -3.96
CA GLY A 569 19.75 15.39 -3.24
C GLY A 569 19.21 16.44 -2.25
N GLU A 570 17.90 16.53 -2.07
CA GLU A 570 17.22 17.48 -1.17
C GLU A 570 17.22 16.95 0.28
N HIS A 571 18.41 16.75 0.84
CA HIS A 571 18.66 16.04 2.10
C HIS A 571 17.88 16.61 3.31
N SER A 572 17.75 17.93 3.45
CA SER A 572 16.99 18.53 4.55
C SER A 572 15.48 18.23 4.48
N LYS A 573 14.90 18.17 3.27
CA LYS A 573 13.48 17.79 3.09
C LYS A 573 13.30 16.31 3.39
N ALA A 574 14.21 15.47 2.88
CA ALA A 574 14.20 14.03 3.16
C ALA A 574 14.20 13.75 4.67
N LEU A 575 15.11 14.42 5.40
CA LEU A 575 15.21 14.30 6.86
C LEU A 575 13.90 14.66 7.56
N SER A 576 13.28 15.79 7.21
CA SER A 576 12.00 16.22 7.80
C SER A 576 10.87 15.20 7.58
N TYR A 577 10.83 14.56 6.42
CA TYR A 577 9.83 13.53 6.13
C TYR A 577 10.10 12.22 6.88
N TYR A 578 11.36 11.79 6.96
CA TYR A 578 11.73 10.62 7.77
C TYR A 578 11.49 10.83 9.27
N GLU A 579 11.70 12.04 9.80
CA GLU A 579 11.39 12.38 11.18
C GLU A 579 9.88 12.31 11.46
N LYS A 580 9.03 12.80 10.54
CA LYS A 580 7.57 12.66 10.64
C LYS A 580 7.13 11.19 10.66
N ALA A 581 7.73 10.36 9.81
CA ALA A 581 7.45 8.92 9.79
C ALA A 581 7.86 8.26 11.12
N LEU A 582 9.08 8.56 11.60
CA LEU A 582 9.60 8.05 12.86
C LEU A 582 8.73 8.46 14.07
N ASP A 583 8.21 9.68 14.09
CA ASP A 583 7.35 10.16 15.17
C ASP A 583 5.99 9.47 15.21
N ILE A 584 5.45 9.08 14.06
CA ILE A 584 4.22 8.27 13.97
C ILE A 584 4.52 6.85 14.47
N ASP A 585 5.55 6.20 13.90
CA ASP A 585 5.92 4.84 14.25
C ASP A 585 6.22 4.69 15.76
N LYS A 586 6.91 5.66 16.38
CA LYS A 586 7.22 5.65 17.83
C LYS A 586 5.99 5.67 18.72
N LYS A 587 4.87 6.25 18.25
CA LYS A 587 3.64 6.37 19.05
C LYS A 587 2.83 5.08 19.04
N VAL A 588 2.93 4.28 17.98
CA VAL A 588 2.01 3.16 17.72
C VAL A 588 2.70 1.80 17.76
N LEU A 589 3.96 1.74 17.33
CA LEU A 589 4.71 0.49 17.24
C LEU A 589 5.56 0.25 18.49
N PRO A 590 5.82 -1.02 18.87
CA PRO A 590 6.74 -1.33 19.96
C PRO A 590 8.14 -0.74 19.73
N PRO A 591 8.91 -0.45 20.79
CA PRO A 591 10.25 0.17 20.67
C PRO A 591 11.25 -0.60 19.80
N ASN A 592 11.04 -1.91 19.62
CA ASN A 592 11.90 -2.78 18.82
C ASN A 592 11.28 -3.12 17.45
N HIS A 593 10.27 -2.40 16.97
CA HIS A 593 9.64 -2.72 15.70
C HIS A 593 10.59 -2.51 14.50
N PRO A 594 10.66 -3.42 13.50
CA PRO A 594 11.51 -3.27 12.33
C PRO A 594 11.37 -1.96 11.55
N SER A 595 10.15 -1.42 11.41
CA SER A 595 9.90 -0.09 10.81
C SER A 595 10.66 1.06 11.49
N LEU A 596 10.81 1.04 12.82
CA LEU A 596 11.63 2.03 13.52
C LEU A 596 13.10 1.93 13.08
N ALA A 597 13.62 0.70 12.93
CA ALA A 597 14.98 0.50 12.43
C ALA A 597 15.16 1.02 10.99
N SER A 598 14.15 0.84 10.12
CA SER A 598 14.16 1.37 8.76
C SER A 598 14.16 2.90 8.74
N SER A 599 13.35 3.55 9.58
CA SER A 599 13.33 5.01 9.73
C SER A 599 14.69 5.56 10.23
N TYR A 600 15.30 4.94 11.25
CA TYR A 600 16.65 5.30 11.71
C TYR A 600 17.72 5.06 10.64
N HIS A 601 17.62 3.97 9.87
CA HIS A 601 18.53 3.68 8.77
C HIS A 601 18.47 4.77 7.68
N ASN A 602 17.27 5.18 7.28
CA ASN A 602 17.07 6.25 6.30
C ASN A 602 17.62 7.60 6.79
N ILE A 603 17.37 7.95 8.05
CA ILE A 603 17.94 9.14 8.69
C ILE A 603 19.48 9.08 8.69
N GLY A 604 20.07 7.93 9.05
CA GLY A 604 21.51 7.72 9.01
C GLY A 604 22.10 7.91 7.62
N LEU A 605 21.38 7.47 6.57
CA LEU A 605 21.77 7.64 5.19
C LEU A 605 21.80 9.11 4.75
N VAL A 606 20.82 9.91 5.19
CA VAL A 606 20.80 11.36 4.95
C VAL A 606 21.99 12.03 5.63
N TYR A 607 22.22 11.78 6.92
CA TYR A 607 23.34 12.38 7.65
C TYR A 607 24.70 12.01 7.03
N LYS A 608 24.86 10.76 6.58
CA LYS A 608 26.08 10.30 5.91
C LYS A 608 26.34 11.11 4.63
N ASN A 609 25.30 11.34 3.80
CA ASN A 609 25.46 12.14 2.58
C ASN A 609 25.70 13.63 2.87
N MET A 610 25.21 14.14 4.00
CA MET A 610 25.52 15.49 4.47
C MET A 610 26.93 15.62 5.07
N GLY A 611 27.69 14.52 5.19
CA GLY A 611 29.00 14.50 5.85
C GLY A 611 28.93 14.52 7.39
N GLU A 612 27.75 14.42 7.99
CA GLU A 612 27.53 14.40 9.43
C GLU A 612 27.72 12.98 10.01
N TYR A 613 28.93 12.44 9.85
CA TYR A 613 29.25 11.04 10.13
C TYR A 613 28.90 10.58 11.55
N SER A 614 29.11 11.41 12.58
CA SER A 614 28.77 11.05 13.96
C SER A 614 27.26 10.85 14.18
N LYS A 615 26.41 11.66 13.54
CA LYS A 615 24.94 11.48 13.60
C LYS A 615 24.48 10.29 12.76
N ALA A 616 25.14 10.05 11.63
CA ALA A 616 24.91 8.87 10.81
C ALA A 616 25.21 7.59 11.59
N LEU A 617 26.38 7.52 12.26
CA LEU A 617 26.79 6.41 13.10
C LEU A 617 25.76 6.13 14.20
N SER A 618 25.39 7.16 14.96
CA SER A 618 24.38 7.06 16.03
C SER A 618 23.04 6.50 15.53
N SER A 619 22.60 6.94 14.34
CA SER A 619 21.35 6.49 13.73
C SER A 619 21.45 5.03 13.26
N TYR A 620 22.56 4.65 12.64
CA TYR A 620 22.78 3.26 12.21
C TYR A 620 22.96 2.29 13.38
N GLU A 621 23.63 2.70 14.46
CA GLU A 621 23.73 1.90 15.69
C GLU A 621 22.37 1.67 16.33
N ARG A 622 21.52 2.70 16.38
CA ARG A 622 20.14 2.56 16.87
C ARG A 622 19.31 1.62 16.00
N SER A 623 19.43 1.74 14.68
CA SER A 623 18.80 0.81 13.72
C SER A 623 19.26 -0.64 13.94
N LEU A 624 20.57 -0.85 14.11
CA LEU A 624 21.15 -2.17 14.38
C LEU A 624 20.67 -2.75 15.72
N GLU A 625 20.61 -1.93 16.78
CA GLU A 625 20.13 -2.35 18.09
C GLU A 625 18.69 -2.88 18.03
N ILE A 626 17.82 -2.16 17.32
CA ILE A 626 16.42 -2.56 17.10
C ILE A 626 16.36 -3.86 16.32
N ARG A 627 17.08 -3.96 15.19
CA ARG A 627 17.12 -5.18 14.36
C ARG A 627 17.60 -6.40 15.15
N LYS A 628 18.62 -6.25 16.00
CA LYS A 628 19.12 -7.33 16.88
C LYS A 628 18.05 -7.87 17.85
N LYS A 629 17.11 -7.04 18.28
CA LYS A 629 16.03 -7.42 19.19
C LYS A 629 14.80 -7.97 18.46
N ALA A 630 14.55 -7.50 17.23
CA ALA A 630 13.34 -7.81 16.47
C ALA A 630 13.47 -9.03 15.54
N LEU A 631 14.67 -9.24 14.98
CA LEU A 631 14.91 -10.19 13.90
C LEU A 631 15.77 -11.37 14.37
N PRO A 632 15.66 -12.54 13.73
CA PRO A 632 16.54 -13.68 14.00
C PRO A 632 18.03 -13.31 13.87
N PRO A 633 18.93 -14.00 14.60
CA PRO A 633 20.36 -13.84 14.43
C PRO A 633 20.77 -14.01 12.96
N ASN A 634 21.67 -13.16 12.49
CA ASN A 634 22.16 -13.16 11.11
C ASN A 634 21.09 -12.85 10.04
N HIS A 635 20.01 -12.15 10.40
CA HIS A 635 19.09 -11.63 9.39
C HIS A 635 19.82 -10.70 8.40
N PRO A 636 19.55 -10.78 7.08
CA PRO A 636 20.22 -9.95 6.06
C PRO A 636 20.23 -8.45 6.35
N ASP A 637 19.16 -7.90 6.91
CA ASP A 637 19.08 -6.49 7.34
C ASP A 637 20.19 -6.08 8.31
N MET A 638 20.66 -7.00 9.17
CA MET A 638 21.79 -6.72 10.06
C MET A 638 23.08 -6.52 9.27
N ALA A 639 23.30 -7.28 8.19
CA ALA A 639 24.49 -7.10 7.33
C ALA A 639 24.51 -5.72 6.67
N SER A 640 23.36 -5.22 6.22
CA SER A 640 23.23 -3.85 5.69
C SER A 640 23.57 -2.81 6.76
N SER A 641 23.07 -2.96 7.99
CA SER A 641 23.42 -2.05 9.09
C SER A 641 24.91 -2.06 9.38
N TYR A 642 25.53 -3.24 9.53
CA TYR A 642 26.97 -3.37 9.77
C TYR A 642 27.81 -2.79 8.63
N ASN A 643 27.42 -3.00 7.37
CA ASN A 643 28.13 -2.42 6.23
C ASN A 643 28.10 -0.88 6.26
N ASN A 644 26.96 -0.28 6.62
CA ASN A 644 26.84 1.17 6.71
C ASN A 644 27.59 1.76 7.90
N ILE A 645 27.58 1.07 9.05
CA ILE A 645 28.43 1.43 10.20
C ILE A 645 29.90 1.34 9.79
N GLY A 646 30.30 0.26 9.12
CA GLY A 646 31.67 0.06 8.64
C GLY A 646 32.15 1.21 7.75
N MET A 647 31.31 1.61 6.79
CA MET A 647 31.59 2.73 5.88
C MET A 647 31.69 4.07 6.59
N VAL A 648 30.82 4.34 7.57
CA VAL A 648 30.90 5.58 8.35
C VAL A 648 32.16 5.60 9.22
N CYS A 649 32.51 4.48 9.86
CA CYS A 649 33.75 4.36 10.63
C CYS A 649 34.99 4.52 9.76
N ASP A 650 35.02 3.95 8.54
CA ASP A 650 36.13 4.10 7.59
C ASP A 650 36.32 5.58 7.19
N ASN A 651 35.23 6.28 6.87
CA ASN A 651 35.26 7.72 6.58
C ASN A 651 35.70 8.58 7.77
N MET A 652 35.47 8.11 9.00
CA MET A 652 35.95 8.76 10.22
C MET A 652 37.41 8.41 10.56
N GLY A 653 38.04 7.48 9.84
CA GLY A 653 39.37 6.95 10.14
C GLY A 653 39.41 5.93 11.29
N GLU A 654 38.24 5.46 11.75
CA GLU A 654 38.10 4.44 12.78
C GLU A 654 38.22 3.02 12.18
N TYR A 655 39.36 2.74 11.54
CA TYR A 655 39.57 1.55 10.72
C TYR A 655 39.35 0.21 11.46
N SER A 656 39.68 0.13 12.76
CA SER A 656 39.45 -1.09 13.54
C SER A 656 37.96 -1.42 13.72
N LYS A 657 37.12 -0.40 13.99
CA LYS A 657 35.66 -0.56 14.07
C LYS A 657 35.05 -0.80 12.68
N ALA A 658 35.61 -0.17 11.65
CA ALA A 658 35.21 -0.39 10.27
C ALA A 658 35.39 -1.86 9.87
N LEU A 659 36.60 -2.40 10.12
CA LEU A 659 36.94 -3.78 9.84
C LEU A 659 36.02 -4.76 10.59
N SER A 660 35.86 -4.59 11.90
CA SER A 660 34.97 -5.44 12.72
C SER A 660 33.53 -5.44 12.19
N SER A 661 33.03 -4.28 11.75
CA SER A 661 31.69 -4.17 11.18
C SER A 661 31.58 -4.84 9.82
N TYR A 662 32.54 -4.63 8.92
CA TYR A 662 32.54 -5.27 7.60
C TYR A 662 32.70 -6.78 7.68
N GLU A 663 33.55 -7.29 8.58
CA GLU A 663 33.71 -8.73 8.81
C GLU A 663 32.41 -9.36 9.31
N ARG A 664 31.70 -8.69 10.23
CA ARG A 664 30.39 -9.16 10.70
C ARG A 664 29.33 -9.13 9.59
N ALA A 665 29.34 -8.11 8.74
CA ALA A 665 28.46 -8.06 7.56
C ALA A 665 28.76 -9.20 6.57
N LEU A 666 30.04 -9.48 6.32
CA LEU A 666 30.49 -10.57 5.45
C LEU A 666 30.07 -11.93 6.00
N GLU A 667 30.24 -12.18 7.30
CA GLU A 667 29.83 -13.43 7.95
C GLU A 667 28.34 -13.71 7.75
N ILE A 668 27.50 -12.70 7.98
CA ILE A 668 26.05 -12.80 7.78
C ILE A 668 25.71 -13.09 6.31
N LYS A 669 26.32 -12.35 5.37
CA LYS A 669 26.11 -12.58 3.93
C LYS A 669 26.56 -13.97 3.48
N ARG A 670 27.64 -14.53 4.05
CA ARG A 670 28.09 -15.90 3.73
C ARG A 670 27.11 -16.98 4.16
N ILE A 671 26.32 -16.72 5.21
CA ILE A 671 25.24 -17.62 5.64
C ILE A 671 24.03 -17.48 4.72
N ALA A 672 23.68 -16.25 4.33
CA ALA A 672 22.46 -15.96 3.59
C ALA A 672 22.57 -16.15 2.06
N LEU A 673 23.77 -16.05 1.48
CA LEU A 673 23.97 -16.00 0.03
C LEU A 673 24.84 -17.15 -0.48
N PRO A 674 24.67 -17.55 -1.75
CA PRO A 674 25.55 -18.52 -2.39
C PRO A 674 27.04 -18.08 -2.35
N PRO A 675 28.02 -19.01 -2.30
CA PRO A 675 29.44 -18.69 -2.10
C PRO A 675 30.07 -17.72 -3.10
N ASN A 676 29.51 -17.60 -4.31
CA ASN A 676 30.01 -16.73 -5.39
C ASN A 676 29.06 -15.57 -5.71
N HIS A 677 28.18 -15.18 -4.77
CA HIS A 677 27.28 -14.05 -4.97
C HIS A 677 28.06 -12.72 -5.01
N PRO A 678 27.77 -11.79 -5.94
CA PRO A 678 28.48 -10.51 -6.07
C PRO A 678 28.58 -9.67 -4.79
N ASP A 679 27.57 -9.69 -3.93
CA ASP A 679 27.57 -8.96 -2.65
C ASP A 679 28.67 -9.39 -1.67
N LEU A 680 29.18 -10.64 -1.81
CA LEU A 680 30.34 -11.10 -1.06
C LEU A 680 31.60 -10.41 -1.58
N ALA A 681 31.74 -10.24 -2.90
CA ALA A 681 32.86 -9.52 -3.50
C ALA A 681 32.92 -8.07 -3.04
N ALA A 682 31.78 -7.37 -2.99
CA ALA A 682 31.70 -6.01 -2.47
C ALA A 682 32.17 -5.91 -1.00
N SER A 683 31.86 -6.93 -0.19
CA SER A 683 32.27 -6.97 1.22
C SER A 683 33.78 -7.18 1.35
N TYR A 684 34.37 -8.08 0.56
CA TYR A 684 35.83 -8.24 0.49
C TYR A 684 36.54 -7.00 -0.03
N LEU A 685 35.93 -6.28 -0.98
CA LEU A 685 36.48 -5.02 -1.49
C LEU A 685 36.52 -3.94 -0.39
N ASN A 686 35.46 -3.80 0.41
CA ASN A 686 35.45 -2.87 1.54
C ASN A 686 36.50 -3.23 2.60
N ILE A 687 36.62 -4.52 2.95
CA ILE A 687 37.64 -5.03 3.88
C ILE A 687 39.05 -4.76 3.33
N GLY A 688 39.27 -5.02 2.04
CA GLY A 688 40.55 -4.75 1.37
C GLY A 688 40.92 -3.26 1.40
N SER A 689 39.93 -2.37 1.24
CA SER A 689 40.12 -0.92 1.34
C SER A 689 40.56 -0.49 2.75
N VAL A 690 39.94 -1.04 3.79
CA VAL A 690 40.34 -0.76 5.17
C VAL A 690 41.76 -1.27 5.46
N TYR A 691 42.11 -2.50 5.01
CA TYR A 691 43.47 -3.01 5.16
C TYR A 691 44.50 -2.18 4.38
N TYR A 692 44.14 -1.70 3.19
CA TYR A 692 44.99 -0.80 2.41
C TYR A 692 45.24 0.51 3.15
N ASN A 693 44.19 1.13 3.71
CA ASN A 693 44.30 2.36 4.52
C ASN A 693 45.13 2.15 5.81
N LEU A 694 45.12 0.94 6.37
CA LEU A 694 45.98 0.55 7.51
C LEU A 694 47.44 0.25 7.12
N GLY A 695 47.77 0.22 5.82
CA GLY A 695 49.08 -0.19 5.31
C GLY A 695 49.34 -1.70 5.36
N GLU A 696 48.32 -2.52 5.65
CA GLU A 696 48.40 -3.98 5.69
C GLU A 696 48.24 -4.58 4.27
N TYR A 697 49.14 -4.20 3.37
CA TYR A 697 49.03 -4.47 1.93
C TYR A 697 48.84 -5.95 1.57
N SER A 698 49.48 -6.89 2.28
CA SER A 698 49.29 -8.32 2.01
C SER A 698 47.85 -8.78 2.26
N LYS A 699 47.20 -8.29 3.32
CA LYS A 699 45.79 -8.64 3.61
C LYS A 699 44.82 -7.92 2.67
N ALA A 700 45.15 -6.69 2.29
CA ALA A 700 44.41 -5.95 1.26
C ALA A 700 44.40 -6.71 -0.07
N LEU A 701 45.58 -7.18 -0.51
CA LEU A 701 45.74 -7.97 -1.72
C LEU A 701 44.90 -9.25 -1.68
N THR A 702 45.01 -10.05 -0.62
CA THR A 702 44.20 -11.27 -0.45
C THR A 702 42.70 -10.99 -0.53
N SER A 703 42.23 -9.89 0.08
CA SER A 703 40.83 -9.51 0.06
C SER A 703 40.37 -9.08 -1.34
N TYR A 704 41.16 -8.26 -2.03
CA TYR A 704 40.83 -7.83 -3.40
C TYR A 704 40.89 -8.97 -4.42
N GLU A 705 41.86 -9.88 -4.30
CA GLU A 705 41.95 -11.09 -5.13
C GLU A 705 40.72 -11.99 -4.95
N ARG A 706 40.27 -12.17 -3.70
CA ARG A 706 39.05 -12.94 -3.42
C ARG A 706 37.80 -12.28 -4.01
N SER A 707 37.69 -10.95 -3.90
CA SER A 707 36.64 -10.18 -4.58
C SER A 707 36.67 -10.41 -6.09
N LEU A 708 37.86 -10.32 -6.71
CA LEU A 708 38.03 -10.50 -8.15
C LEU A 708 37.68 -11.94 -8.60
N GLU A 709 38.04 -12.95 -7.83
CA GLU A 709 37.69 -14.36 -8.10
C GLU A 709 36.18 -14.56 -8.15
N ILE A 710 35.46 -14.04 -7.15
CA ILE A 710 33.99 -14.11 -7.10
C ILE A 710 33.39 -13.39 -8.32
N LYS A 711 33.86 -12.19 -8.65
CA LYS A 711 33.38 -11.41 -9.81
C LYS A 711 33.61 -12.14 -11.14
N LYS A 712 34.75 -12.82 -11.31
CA LYS A 712 35.05 -13.62 -12.52
C LYS A 712 34.07 -14.77 -12.74
N ILE A 713 33.53 -15.33 -11.67
CA ILE A 713 32.52 -16.40 -11.72
C ILE A 713 31.13 -15.81 -11.93
N ALA A 714 30.82 -14.71 -11.25
CA ALA A 714 29.47 -14.14 -11.22
C ALA A 714 29.10 -13.31 -12.46
N TYR A 715 30.08 -12.72 -13.15
CA TYR A 715 29.85 -11.82 -14.28
C TYR A 715 30.44 -12.35 -15.59
N PRO A 716 29.93 -11.90 -16.75
CA PRO A 716 30.56 -12.15 -18.04
C PRO A 716 32.01 -11.65 -18.09
N PRO A 717 32.87 -12.22 -18.96
CA PRO A 717 34.22 -11.74 -19.16
C PRO A 717 34.27 -10.25 -19.47
N ASN A 718 35.25 -9.54 -18.89
CA ASN A 718 35.43 -8.08 -19.04
C ASN A 718 34.26 -7.23 -18.52
N HIS A 719 33.51 -7.70 -17.52
CA HIS A 719 32.53 -6.86 -16.84
C HIS A 719 33.21 -5.65 -16.15
N PRO A 720 32.63 -4.43 -16.20
CA PRO A 720 33.22 -3.22 -15.62
C PRO A 720 33.63 -3.36 -14.15
N ASP A 721 32.86 -4.11 -13.34
CA ASP A 721 33.16 -4.32 -11.91
C ASP A 721 34.46 -5.09 -11.65
N MET A 722 35.00 -5.79 -12.65
CA MET A 722 36.33 -6.40 -12.55
C MET A 722 37.43 -5.34 -12.63
N ALA A 723 37.24 -4.26 -13.40
CA ALA A 723 38.23 -3.20 -13.56
C ALA A 723 38.55 -2.50 -12.24
N SER A 724 37.53 -2.21 -11.41
CA SER A 724 37.74 -1.63 -10.07
C SER A 724 38.61 -2.52 -9.18
N SER A 725 38.44 -3.84 -9.26
CA SER A 725 39.24 -4.79 -8.48
C SER A 725 40.70 -4.82 -8.96
N TYR A 726 40.90 -4.82 -10.28
CA TYR A 726 42.24 -4.71 -10.87
C TYR A 726 42.93 -3.39 -10.54
N ASN A 727 42.21 -2.27 -10.53
CA ASN A 727 42.74 -0.98 -10.10
C ASN A 727 43.19 -1.02 -8.64
N ASN A 728 42.37 -1.57 -7.74
CA ASN A 728 42.74 -1.66 -6.32
C ASN A 728 43.93 -2.59 -6.08
N ILE A 729 44.00 -3.73 -6.79
CA ILE A 729 45.17 -4.62 -6.77
C ILE A 729 46.41 -3.90 -7.29
N GLY A 730 46.27 -3.14 -8.39
CA GLY A 730 47.34 -2.33 -8.96
C GLY A 730 47.88 -1.30 -7.97
N ALA A 731 47.00 -0.63 -7.24
CA ALA A 731 47.38 0.34 -6.19
C ALA A 731 48.15 -0.31 -5.06
N VAL A 732 47.71 -1.48 -4.58
CA VAL A 732 48.45 -2.24 -3.56
C VAL A 732 49.86 -2.60 -4.05
N TYR A 733 50.00 -3.08 -5.29
CA TYR A 733 51.33 -3.40 -5.83
C TYR A 733 52.21 -2.17 -6.03
N ASP A 734 51.66 -1.01 -6.44
CA ASP A 734 52.42 0.23 -6.59
C ASP A 734 52.99 0.68 -5.24
N ASP A 735 52.18 0.67 -4.18
CA ASP A 735 52.62 1.05 -2.83
C ASP A 735 53.58 0.04 -2.20
N MET A 736 53.53 -1.23 -2.64
CA MET A 736 54.54 -2.24 -2.29
C MET A 736 55.84 -2.10 -3.10
N GLY A 737 55.88 -1.23 -4.13
CA GLY A 737 57.02 -1.09 -5.05
C GLY A 737 57.13 -2.18 -6.12
N GLU A 738 56.11 -3.03 -6.26
CA GLU A 738 56.02 -4.14 -7.22
C GLU A 738 55.49 -3.64 -8.57
N TYR A 739 56.18 -2.66 -9.15
CA TYR A 739 55.70 -1.86 -10.28
C TYR A 739 55.28 -2.66 -11.51
N SER A 740 55.96 -3.78 -11.81
CA SER A 740 55.58 -4.63 -12.96
C SER A 740 54.21 -5.30 -12.77
N LYS A 741 53.87 -5.71 -11.54
CA LYS A 741 52.55 -6.29 -11.22
C LYS A 741 51.48 -5.20 -11.17
N ALA A 742 51.84 -4.01 -10.68
CA ALA A 742 50.98 -2.83 -10.70
C ALA A 742 50.57 -2.45 -12.13
N LEU A 743 51.54 -2.32 -13.04
CA LEU A 743 51.29 -2.06 -14.47
C LEU A 743 50.38 -3.11 -15.09
N SER A 744 50.69 -4.40 -14.91
CA SER A 744 49.86 -5.48 -15.45
C SER A 744 48.41 -5.40 -14.98
N SER A 745 48.19 -5.07 -13.71
CA SER A 745 46.85 -4.92 -13.13
C SER A 745 46.12 -3.69 -13.69
N TYR A 746 46.78 -2.53 -13.73
CA TYR A 746 46.19 -1.31 -14.29
C TYR A 746 45.93 -1.40 -15.80
N GLU A 747 46.81 -2.04 -16.57
CA GLU A 747 46.61 -2.29 -18.00
C GLU A 747 45.40 -3.19 -18.24
N ARG A 748 45.22 -4.24 -17.42
CA ARG A 748 44.05 -5.11 -17.50
C ARG A 748 42.76 -4.36 -17.16
N SER A 749 42.78 -3.50 -16.15
CA SER A 749 41.67 -2.61 -15.82
C SER A 749 41.33 -1.68 -16.99
N LEU A 750 42.34 -1.05 -17.59
CA LEU A 750 42.18 -0.14 -18.74
C LEU A 750 41.61 -0.86 -19.96
N GLU A 751 42.04 -2.10 -20.24
CA GLU A 751 41.51 -2.92 -21.33
C GLU A 751 40.02 -3.19 -21.15
N ILE A 752 39.60 -3.59 -19.95
CA ILE A 752 38.20 -3.83 -19.61
C ILE A 752 37.38 -2.55 -19.78
N GLN A 753 37.88 -1.42 -19.25
CA GLN A 753 37.20 -0.13 -19.36
C GLN A 753 37.09 0.36 -20.80
N LYS A 754 38.10 0.13 -21.66
CA LYS A 754 38.04 0.49 -23.10
C LYS A 754 36.94 -0.25 -23.85
N ILE A 755 36.65 -1.49 -23.44
CA ILE A 755 35.57 -2.29 -24.02
C ILE A 755 34.22 -1.80 -23.52
N ALA A 756 34.13 -1.48 -22.23
CA ALA A 756 32.86 -1.19 -21.56
C ALA A 756 32.39 0.27 -21.65
N LEU A 757 33.30 1.23 -21.80
CA LEU A 757 33.03 2.65 -21.61
C LEU A 757 33.33 3.46 -22.88
N PRO A 758 32.62 4.58 -23.11
CA PRO A 758 32.98 5.52 -24.18
C PRO A 758 34.42 6.02 -24.05
N SER A 759 35.05 6.35 -25.18
CA SER A 759 36.47 6.74 -25.24
C SER A 759 36.83 7.99 -24.43
N ASN A 760 35.84 8.81 -24.08
CA ASN A 760 35.99 10.01 -23.27
C ASN A 760 35.58 9.81 -21.79
N HIS A 761 35.34 8.58 -21.33
CA HIS A 761 34.89 8.33 -19.96
C HIS A 761 36.00 8.67 -18.92
N PRO A 762 35.66 9.36 -17.81
CA PRO A 762 36.64 9.74 -16.78
C PRO A 762 37.47 8.58 -16.21
N ASP A 763 36.89 7.40 -16.05
CA ASP A 763 37.59 6.21 -15.54
C ASP A 763 38.80 5.81 -16.41
N LEU A 764 38.69 5.96 -17.74
CA LEU A 764 39.82 5.73 -18.64
C LEU A 764 40.97 6.70 -18.34
N ALA A 765 40.64 7.97 -18.07
CA ALA A 765 41.63 8.96 -17.69
C ALA A 765 42.27 8.64 -16.33
N GLY A 766 41.49 8.10 -15.38
CA GLY A 766 41.99 7.59 -14.10
C GLY A 766 43.00 6.47 -14.28
N SER A 767 42.67 5.47 -15.11
CA SER A 767 43.57 4.34 -15.39
C SER A 767 44.88 4.78 -16.08
N TYR A 768 44.81 5.68 -17.08
CA TYR A 768 46.03 6.26 -17.66
C TYR A 768 46.85 7.07 -16.66
N ASN A 769 46.19 7.78 -15.74
CA ASN A 769 46.88 8.52 -14.69
C ASN A 769 47.62 7.58 -13.73
N ASN A 770 47.00 6.47 -13.34
CA ASN A 770 47.62 5.47 -12.47
C ASN A 770 48.81 4.79 -13.16
N ILE A 771 48.67 4.40 -14.42
CA ILE A 771 49.79 3.87 -15.23
C ILE A 771 50.93 4.90 -15.34
N GLY A 772 50.58 6.17 -15.57
CA GLY A 772 51.54 7.27 -15.62
C GLY A 772 52.30 7.46 -14.29
N LEU A 773 51.61 7.28 -13.16
CA LEU A 773 52.22 7.34 -11.84
C LEU A 773 53.20 6.20 -11.60
N VAL A 774 52.84 4.96 -11.98
CA VAL A 774 53.76 3.82 -11.85
C VAL A 774 55.02 4.03 -12.71
N TYR A 775 54.88 4.46 -13.97
CA TYR A 775 56.03 4.78 -14.82
C TYR A 775 56.88 5.93 -14.26
N TYR A 776 56.26 6.92 -13.63
CA TYR A 776 56.97 8.01 -12.96
C TYR A 776 57.79 7.48 -11.78
N ASN A 777 57.20 6.61 -10.95
CA ASN A 777 57.87 5.98 -9.81
C ASN A 777 59.04 5.07 -10.25
N MET A 778 58.92 4.42 -11.41
CA MET A 778 60.00 3.64 -12.04
C MET A 778 61.12 4.50 -12.66
N GLY A 779 60.92 5.82 -12.79
CA GLY A 779 61.85 6.72 -13.49
C GLY A 779 61.72 6.68 -15.02
N GLU A 780 60.74 5.98 -15.58
CA GLU A 780 60.45 5.92 -17.01
C GLU A 780 59.63 7.14 -17.48
N TYR A 781 60.22 8.32 -17.32
CA TYR A 781 59.52 9.60 -17.48
C TYR A 781 58.87 9.79 -18.86
N SER A 782 59.45 9.27 -19.94
CA SER A 782 58.85 9.36 -21.28
C SER A 782 57.52 8.61 -21.40
N LYS A 783 57.41 7.41 -20.78
CA LYS A 783 56.16 6.64 -20.76
C LYS A 783 55.14 7.24 -19.79
N ALA A 784 55.62 7.76 -18.66
CA ALA A 784 54.78 8.51 -17.72
C ALA A 784 54.13 9.72 -18.39
N LEU A 785 54.92 10.50 -19.13
CA LEU A 785 54.44 11.66 -19.89
C LEU A 785 53.35 11.27 -20.89
N SER A 786 53.60 10.25 -21.72
CA SER A 786 52.62 9.78 -22.71
C SER A 786 51.29 9.36 -22.07
N SER A 787 51.35 8.67 -20.92
CA SER A 787 50.16 8.23 -20.18
C SER A 787 49.40 9.41 -19.58
N TYR A 788 50.09 10.36 -18.95
CA TYR A 788 49.46 11.56 -18.38
C TYR A 788 48.87 12.48 -19.46
N GLU A 789 49.51 12.62 -20.62
CA GLU A 789 48.98 13.38 -21.75
C GLU A 789 47.68 12.77 -22.27
N ARG A 790 47.61 11.44 -22.36
CA ARG A 790 46.37 10.74 -22.74
C ARG A 790 45.25 10.92 -21.71
N SER A 791 45.59 10.87 -20.41
CA SER A 791 44.65 11.18 -19.33
C SER A 791 44.11 12.61 -19.43
N LEU A 792 45.00 13.58 -19.68
CA LEU A 792 44.64 14.99 -19.84
C LEU A 792 43.73 15.22 -21.06
N GLU A 793 44.01 14.58 -22.19
CA GLU A 793 43.20 14.68 -23.40
C GLU A 793 41.76 14.23 -23.16
N ILE A 794 41.58 13.09 -22.50
CA ILE A 794 40.25 12.58 -22.12
C ILE A 794 39.54 13.56 -21.18
N LYS A 795 40.23 14.02 -20.12
CA LYS A 795 39.65 14.97 -19.16
C LYS A 795 39.24 16.31 -19.78
N LYS A 796 39.99 16.81 -20.77
CA LYS A 796 39.64 18.06 -21.48
C LYS A 796 38.32 17.95 -22.26
N ILE A 797 38.01 16.76 -22.75
CA ILE A 797 36.75 16.48 -23.46
C ILE A 797 35.62 16.28 -22.44
N ALA A 798 35.90 15.61 -21.33
CA ALA A 798 34.90 15.21 -20.34
C ALA A 798 34.53 16.32 -19.33
N LEU A 799 35.42 17.27 -19.05
CA LEU A 799 35.29 18.22 -17.95
C LEU A 799 35.28 19.68 -18.43
N PRO A 800 34.62 20.60 -17.71
CA PRO A 800 34.71 22.04 -17.98
C PRO A 800 36.17 22.55 -17.93
N PRO A 801 36.53 23.59 -18.71
CA PRO A 801 37.93 24.06 -18.83
C PRO A 801 38.62 24.44 -17.50
N ASN A 802 37.85 24.82 -16.47
CA ASN A 802 38.37 25.23 -15.16
C ASN A 802 38.18 24.15 -14.09
N HIS A 803 37.92 22.89 -14.45
CA HIS A 803 37.74 21.82 -13.47
C HIS A 803 39.05 21.52 -12.72
N PRO A 804 39.06 21.37 -11.37
CA PRO A 804 40.27 21.09 -10.59
C PRO A 804 41.10 19.88 -11.07
N ASP A 805 40.44 18.84 -11.60
CA ASP A 805 41.14 17.65 -12.11
C ASP A 805 42.01 17.92 -13.35
N LEU A 806 41.68 18.94 -14.15
CA LEU A 806 42.55 19.38 -15.25
C LEU A 806 43.84 19.98 -14.68
N ALA A 807 43.73 20.75 -13.59
CA ALA A 807 44.90 21.29 -12.90
C ALA A 807 45.78 20.18 -12.30
N ALA A 808 45.17 19.11 -11.76
CA ALA A 808 45.91 17.94 -11.28
C ALA A 808 46.70 17.26 -12.41
N SER A 809 46.07 17.03 -13.56
CA SER A 809 46.75 16.45 -14.73
C SER A 809 47.88 17.34 -15.25
N TYR A 810 47.68 18.66 -15.32
CA TYR A 810 48.75 19.59 -15.68
C TYR A 810 49.91 19.60 -14.67
N ASN A 811 49.60 19.52 -13.38
CA ASN A 811 50.61 19.38 -12.33
C ASN A 811 51.44 18.10 -12.50
N ASN A 812 50.80 16.96 -12.77
CA ASN A 812 51.48 15.68 -12.94
C ASN A 812 52.45 15.73 -14.14
N ILE A 813 52.02 16.29 -15.27
CA ILE A 813 52.88 16.51 -16.43
C ILE A 813 54.04 17.45 -16.10
N GLY A 814 53.78 18.55 -15.38
CA GLY A 814 54.82 19.47 -14.91
C GLY A 814 55.86 18.79 -14.01
N MET A 815 55.42 17.87 -13.14
CA MET A 815 56.31 17.06 -12.30
C MET A 815 57.22 16.13 -13.13
N VAL A 816 56.71 15.55 -14.21
CA VAL A 816 57.53 14.72 -15.11
C VAL A 816 58.61 15.56 -15.79
N TYR A 817 58.26 16.72 -16.35
CA TYR A 817 59.24 17.60 -17.00
C TYR A 817 60.30 18.15 -16.02
N ASP A 818 59.93 18.46 -14.76
CA ASP A 818 60.90 18.88 -13.74
C ASP A 818 61.93 17.76 -13.47
N LYS A 819 61.49 16.50 -13.39
CA LYS A 819 62.39 15.35 -13.22
C LYS A 819 63.26 15.06 -14.44
N MET A 820 62.80 15.40 -15.64
CA MET A 820 63.58 15.30 -16.88
C MET A 820 64.59 16.46 -17.05
N GLY A 821 64.56 17.49 -16.20
CA GLY A 821 65.41 18.69 -16.34
C GLY A 821 64.88 19.71 -17.35
N GLU A 822 63.69 19.51 -17.91
CA GLU A 822 63.06 20.37 -18.91
C GLU A 822 62.27 21.52 -18.22
N TYR A 823 62.99 22.34 -17.44
CA TYR A 823 62.39 23.30 -16.52
C TYR A 823 61.44 24.31 -17.18
N SER A 824 61.75 24.79 -18.39
CA SER A 824 60.86 25.73 -19.11
C SER A 824 59.48 25.12 -19.41
N LYS A 825 59.43 23.82 -19.77
CA LYS A 825 58.16 23.12 -20.02
C LYS A 825 57.42 22.85 -18.72
N ALA A 826 58.13 22.40 -17.69
CA ALA A 826 57.56 22.19 -16.36
C ALA A 826 56.92 23.48 -15.81
N LEU A 827 57.57 24.63 -15.97
CA LEU A 827 57.05 25.94 -15.57
C LEU A 827 55.71 26.23 -16.25
N SER A 828 55.66 26.09 -17.58
CA SER A 828 54.44 26.33 -18.37
C SER A 828 53.26 25.47 -17.90
N TYR A 829 53.52 24.20 -17.57
CA TYR A 829 52.48 23.29 -17.09
C TYR A 829 52.01 23.61 -15.67
N TYR A 830 52.92 23.96 -14.76
CA TYR A 830 52.54 24.42 -13.42
C TYR A 830 51.77 25.75 -13.44
N GLU A 831 52.10 26.68 -14.33
CA GLU A 831 51.37 27.94 -14.48
C GLU A 831 49.93 27.71 -14.97
N LYS A 832 49.72 26.80 -15.93
CA LYS A 832 48.37 26.37 -16.35
C LYS A 832 47.58 25.75 -15.20
N ALA A 833 48.20 24.87 -14.42
CA ALA A 833 47.57 24.27 -13.25
C ALA A 833 47.20 25.35 -12.20
N LEU A 834 48.08 26.34 -11.98
CA LEU A 834 47.86 27.41 -11.03
C LEU A 834 46.68 28.31 -11.44
N GLN A 835 46.60 28.65 -12.74
CA GLN A 835 45.52 29.47 -13.27
C GLN A 835 44.15 28.85 -13.00
N ILE A 836 44.00 27.55 -13.29
CA ILE A 836 42.76 26.81 -13.03
C ILE A 836 42.45 26.78 -11.53
N LYS A 837 43.44 26.46 -10.69
CA LYS A 837 43.24 26.38 -9.23
C LYS A 837 42.82 27.71 -8.61
N LYS A 838 43.34 28.85 -9.09
CA LYS A 838 42.94 30.18 -8.60
C LYS A 838 41.49 30.53 -8.91
N ILE A 839 40.93 29.97 -9.98
CA ILE A 839 39.54 30.15 -10.38
C ILE A 839 38.63 29.17 -9.63
N ALA A 840 39.06 27.91 -9.50
CA ALA A 840 38.21 26.82 -9.07
C ALA A 840 38.21 26.55 -7.55
N LEU A 841 39.23 27.00 -6.83
CA LEU A 841 39.41 26.70 -5.40
C LEU A 841 39.37 27.97 -4.55
N PRO A 842 38.94 27.87 -3.27
CA PRO A 842 38.96 29.01 -2.34
C PRO A 842 40.35 29.65 -2.20
N PRO A 843 40.43 30.96 -1.88
CA PRO A 843 41.69 31.61 -1.55
C PRO A 843 42.45 30.85 -0.45
N ALA A 844 43.77 30.71 -0.59
CA ALA A 844 44.65 29.97 0.31
C ALA A 844 44.45 28.43 0.38
N HIS A 845 43.79 27.82 -0.61
CA HIS A 845 43.70 26.35 -0.68
C HIS A 845 45.10 25.69 -0.73
N PRO A 846 45.39 24.65 0.08
CA PRO A 846 46.72 24.03 0.18
C PRO A 846 47.30 23.55 -1.16
N SER A 847 46.44 23.05 -2.07
CA SER A 847 46.87 22.59 -3.39
C SER A 847 47.34 23.73 -4.31
N THR A 848 46.83 24.95 -4.11
CA THR A 848 47.25 26.17 -4.83
C THR A 848 48.62 26.59 -4.31
N ALA A 849 48.78 26.66 -2.99
CA ALA A 849 50.06 26.98 -2.35
C ALA A 849 51.17 25.98 -2.73
N ARG A 850 50.85 24.69 -2.83
CA ARG A 850 51.80 23.67 -3.30
C ARG A 850 52.27 23.92 -4.73
N THR A 851 51.36 24.29 -5.64
CA THR A 851 51.75 24.61 -7.03
C THR A 851 52.58 25.89 -7.10
N GLU A 852 52.26 26.93 -6.32
CA GLU A 852 53.06 28.16 -6.25
C GLU A 852 54.48 27.86 -5.74
N ARG A 853 54.60 27.05 -4.69
CA ARG A 853 55.90 26.61 -4.17
C ARG A 853 56.69 25.82 -5.22
N ASN A 854 56.05 24.92 -5.96
CA ASN A 854 56.71 24.19 -7.04
C ASN A 854 57.24 25.13 -8.12
N ILE A 855 56.48 26.15 -8.50
CA ILE A 855 56.89 27.19 -9.46
C ILE A 855 58.10 27.97 -8.93
N GLU A 856 58.07 28.41 -7.67
CA GLU A 856 59.20 29.13 -7.05
C GLU A 856 60.48 28.29 -6.99
N LEU A 857 60.36 27.02 -6.58
CA LEU A 857 61.51 26.10 -6.55
C LEU A 857 62.08 25.88 -7.95
N LEU A 858 61.22 25.73 -8.95
CA LEU A 858 61.64 25.54 -10.34
C LEU A 858 62.36 26.78 -10.89
N LYS A 859 61.85 27.98 -10.61
CA LYS A 859 62.51 29.24 -10.99
C LYS A 859 63.91 29.44 -10.37
N LYS A 860 64.22 28.76 -9.27
CA LYS A 860 65.56 28.75 -8.67
C LYS A 860 66.52 27.74 -9.33
N LYS A 861 65.99 26.74 -10.05
CA LYS A 861 66.78 25.73 -10.78
C LYS A 861 67.10 26.16 -12.22
N MET A 862 66.32 27.09 -12.76
CA MET A 862 66.56 27.78 -14.03
C MET A 862 67.57 28.89 -13.83
#